data_AF-A0A4P5X540-F1
#
_entry.id   AF-A0A4P5X540-F1
#
_cell.length_a   1.000
_cell.length_b   1.000
_cell.length_c   1.000
_cell.angle_alpha   90.00
_cell.angle_beta   90.00
_cell.angle_gamma   90.00
#
_symmetry.space_group_name_H-M   'P 1'
#
loop_
_entity.id
_entity.type
_entity.pdbx_description
1 polymer ?
#
loop_
_entity_poly.entity_id
_entity_poly.type
_entity_poly.pdbx_seq_one_letter_code
_entity_poly.pdbx_strand_id
1 'polypeptide(L)'
;MQQAAHAQLSGVFSGTYNYSNPSLWTGGVINNNITGTLSGATTFEFATSSTTMTSMITATVGPTNLLTFQAATGSMPTLTFNGGGFNAFNRNAAATTTFASNLTLDLASGTVAFNQSGNSNVLLQSKLTGTATLNSNVAGGAGTGLTISNAANTWTGKLLVSDQTTISAASAIKYGVSLEMANIQAAELVLATGTQIFLNPTGGATNSRIYGVSNSILGLASTVSSTLSAQITNDVNTFRAQGGLGLLKLESGTLTLANSQNAYSLPTVIQGGVLDIRALADAGVTGTISGTLNGTTGTIASVAGIQVGMNIFGINGILGGAGGYSGTVTAVTSATTFTVSAPWSSAGTNVSVRFGFFNSLGISTTSASNLVLNGGSLRYSGGTGSTTNRLFSIGTGGGGIIADGTTGALSFTGGGTIGFNGQTGARVFTLSGTNTGTNTLTTALADNGGQTALIKSGLGRWVLGGSHAYTGTTQIEAGRLTIGAGASIGSSRTVVVGTAAGSGARLDVTDTAYTFTGSQTLMGSGTVAGGGGGPTTVTINGKLSPGNSPGLLTFDDTSVALGSTGNVIMEITGSARGTHYDAIDITAGVNGGALTYGGTMTLNFTQTFSSGTFNLFKYELDKTSGTFGSIVFDPASQYSGTWSLVGDVWQVTSGTTVMEFRNNVVEGGSSYGQLVIVPEPLTLGLLGIGSGIAVVGLRRLRRRKANGANGTHTSEDTADAA
;
A
#
# COMPACT_ATOMS: atom_id res chain seq x y z
N MET A 1 49.99 -0.78 41.99
CA MET A 1 50.98 -1.84 42.26
C MET A 1 51.80 -2.07 41.00
N GLN A 2 53.12 -1.89 41.02
CA GLN A 2 54.00 -2.30 39.91
C GLN A 2 54.18 -3.82 39.99
N GLN A 3 53.61 -4.59 39.06
CA GLN A 3 53.79 -6.04 39.04
C GLN A 3 54.52 -6.50 37.78
N ALA A 4 55.32 -7.55 37.96
CA ALA A 4 56.15 -8.19 36.94
C ALA A 4 55.30 -8.62 35.73
N ALA A 5 55.83 -8.44 34.52
CA ALA A 5 55.11 -8.58 33.25
C ALA A 5 54.70 -10.02 32.85
N HIS A 6 54.71 -10.97 33.78
CA HIS A 6 54.52 -12.41 33.53
C HIS A 6 53.60 -13.07 34.58
N ALA A 7 52.77 -12.30 35.29
CA ALA A 7 51.91 -12.86 36.34
C ALA A 7 50.53 -13.26 35.79
N GLN A 8 50.14 -14.53 35.99
CA GLN A 8 48.73 -14.94 35.97
C GLN A 8 48.08 -14.33 37.22
N LEU A 9 47.21 -13.33 37.06
CA LEU A 9 46.56 -12.65 38.17
C LEU A 9 45.17 -13.22 38.38
N SER A 10 44.85 -13.69 39.59
CA SER A 10 43.51 -14.13 39.94
C SER A 10 43.04 -13.57 41.28
N GLY A 11 41.78 -13.12 41.35
CA GLY A 11 41.20 -12.52 42.57
C GLY A 11 40.10 -11.49 42.32
N VAL A 12 39.77 -10.70 43.36
CA VAL A 12 38.87 -9.54 43.25
C VAL A 12 39.70 -8.29 43.04
N PHE A 13 39.42 -7.53 41.97
CA PHE A 13 40.16 -6.33 41.60
C PHE A 13 39.31 -5.07 41.78
N SER A 14 39.89 -4.04 42.38
CA SER A 14 39.32 -2.67 42.49
C SER A 14 40.42 -1.61 42.37
N GLY A 15 40.09 -0.41 41.85
CA GLY A 15 41.02 0.73 41.75
C GLY A 15 41.90 0.76 40.48
N THR A 16 42.96 1.57 40.49
CA THR A 16 43.84 1.79 39.31
C THR A 16 45.09 0.90 39.35
N TYR A 17 45.36 0.20 38.24
CA TYR A 17 46.49 -0.70 38.03
C TYR A 17 47.36 -0.17 36.88
N ASN A 18 48.56 0.32 37.22
CA ASN A 18 49.48 0.94 36.28
C ASN A 18 50.54 -0.08 35.82
N TYR A 19 50.57 -0.34 34.51
CA TYR A 19 51.56 -1.16 33.81
C TYR A 19 52.56 -0.27 33.07
N SER A 20 53.02 0.81 33.71
CA SER A 20 53.80 1.87 33.09
C SER A 20 55.32 1.66 33.09
N ASN A 21 55.82 0.45 33.39
CA ASN A 21 57.24 0.17 33.46
C ASN A 21 57.73 -0.63 32.23
N PRO A 22 58.36 0.03 31.22
CA PRO A 22 58.77 -0.62 29.97
C PRO A 22 59.93 -1.61 30.16
N SER A 23 60.69 -1.48 31.26
CA SER A 23 61.82 -2.37 31.57
C SER A 23 61.41 -3.82 31.83
N LEU A 24 60.11 -4.06 32.05
CA LEU A 24 59.55 -5.38 32.26
C LEU A 24 59.03 -6.01 30.96
N TRP A 25 59.13 -5.33 29.81
CA TRP A 25 58.52 -5.80 28.57
C TRP A 25 59.54 -6.47 27.67
N THR A 26 59.22 -7.68 27.21
CA THR A 26 60.07 -8.38 26.25
C THR A 26 59.62 -8.01 24.84
N GLY A 27 60.45 -7.30 24.08
CA GLY A 27 60.13 -6.91 22.69
C GLY A 27 58.96 -5.93 22.54
N GLY A 28 58.63 -5.14 23.57
CA GLY A 28 57.49 -4.21 23.53
C GLY A 28 56.11 -4.88 23.66
N VAL A 29 56.08 -6.15 24.11
CA VAL A 29 54.86 -6.94 24.32
C VAL A 29 54.65 -7.21 25.82
N ILE A 30 53.43 -7.01 26.28
CA ILE A 30 52.96 -7.38 27.63
C ILE A 30 52.15 -8.68 27.51
N ASN A 31 52.60 -9.76 28.17
CA ASN A 31 51.92 -11.06 28.21
C ASN A 31 51.39 -11.35 29.62
N ASN A 32 50.25 -10.77 29.98
CA ASN A 32 49.55 -11.07 31.24
C ASN A 32 48.21 -11.75 30.96
N ASN A 33 47.83 -12.69 31.83
CA ASN A 33 46.47 -13.23 31.86
C ASN A 33 45.85 -12.85 33.20
N ILE A 34 44.70 -12.17 33.16
CA ILE A 34 44.01 -11.71 34.36
C ILE A 34 42.67 -12.44 34.43
N THR A 35 42.43 -13.22 35.48
CA THR A 35 41.21 -14.01 35.67
C THR A 35 40.56 -13.74 37.03
N GLY A 36 39.45 -13.01 37.10
CA GLY A 36 38.82 -12.70 38.40
C GLY A 36 37.55 -11.85 38.39
N THR A 37 37.17 -11.31 39.54
CA THR A 37 35.96 -10.47 39.69
C THR A 37 36.34 -9.01 39.81
N LEU A 38 35.70 -8.13 39.05
CA LEU A 38 35.92 -6.68 39.14
C LEU A 38 34.90 -6.06 40.10
N SER A 39 35.35 -5.22 41.03
CA SER A 39 34.52 -4.53 42.03
C SER A 39 34.79 -3.02 42.01
N GLY A 40 33.75 -2.22 41.82
CA GLY A 40 33.85 -0.76 41.75
C GLY A 40 34.51 -0.25 40.45
N ALA A 41 34.88 1.02 40.43
CA ALA A 41 35.63 1.61 39.31
C ALA A 41 37.05 1.03 39.29
N THR A 42 37.38 0.33 38.21
CA THR A 42 38.70 -0.30 38.03
C THR A 42 39.34 0.21 36.75
N THR A 43 40.57 0.69 36.84
CA THR A 43 41.29 1.29 35.70
C THR A 43 42.56 0.51 35.46
N PHE A 44 42.84 0.17 34.20
CA PHE A 44 44.11 -0.42 33.79
C PHE A 44 44.83 0.58 32.86
N GLU A 45 45.94 1.16 33.33
CA GLU A 45 46.73 2.14 32.58
C GLU A 45 47.98 1.48 32.01
N PHE A 46 48.25 1.68 30.72
CA PHE A 46 49.43 1.18 30.02
C PHE A 46 50.16 2.37 29.39
N ALA A 47 51.47 2.50 29.63
CA ALA A 47 52.21 3.68 29.19
C ALA A 47 53.30 3.31 28.18
N THR A 48 53.03 3.38 26.87
CA THR A 48 53.99 3.82 25.81
C THR A 48 53.29 3.98 24.44
N SER A 49 53.99 4.64 23.51
CA SER A 49 53.60 4.97 22.13
C SER A 49 53.87 3.90 21.07
N SER A 50 54.20 2.65 21.43
CA SER A 50 54.47 1.59 20.43
C SER A 50 54.36 0.14 20.97
N THR A 51 53.38 -0.16 21.81
CA THR A 51 53.18 -1.51 22.35
C THR A 51 52.19 -2.33 21.55
N THR A 52 52.55 -3.59 21.24
CA THR A 52 51.58 -4.61 20.81
C THR A 52 51.21 -5.44 22.04
N MET A 53 49.95 -5.41 22.48
CA MET A 53 49.50 -6.20 23.63
C MET A 53 48.88 -7.52 23.18
N THR A 54 49.43 -8.64 23.66
CA THR A 54 48.85 -9.99 23.52
C THR A 54 48.47 -10.54 24.90
N SER A 55 47.62 -9.82 25.63
CA SER A 55 47.05 -10.28 26.91
C SER A 55 45.64 -10.85 26.73
N MET A 56 45.21 -11.68 27.68
CA MET A 56 43.82 -12.12 27.85
C MET A 56 43.33 -11.64 29.21
N ILE A 57 42.22 -10.91 29.25
CA ILE A 57 41.54 -10.57 30.51
C ILE A 57 40.21 -11.30 30.51
N THR A 58 40.01 -12.23 31.45
CA THR A 58 38.75 -12.93 31.68
C THR A 58 38.18 -12.47 33.01
N ALA A 59 37.14 -11.62 33.01
CA ALA A 59 36.62 -11.09 34.27
C ALA A 59 35.09 -11.15 34.39
N THR A 60 34.60 -11.42 35.60
CA THR A 60 33.18 -11.25 35.94
C THR A 60 32.93 -9.83 36.40
N VAL A 61 31.97 -9.15 35.77
CA VAL A 61 31.66 -7.73 36.03
C VAL A 61 30.32 -7.61 36.76
N GLY A 62 30.22 -6.68 37.72
CA GLY A 62 28.96 -6.30 38.36
C GLY A 62 28.14 -5.35 37.49
N PRO A 63 26.87 -5.06 37.83
CA PRO A 63 25.93 -4.31 36.98
C PRO A 63 26.32 -2.85 36.63
N THR A 64 27.32 -2.25 37.29
CA THR A 64 27.63 -0.81 37.17
C THR A 64 29.13 -0.46 37.23
N ASN A 65 30.02 -1.36 36.81
CA ASN A 65 31.46 -1.08 36.88
C ASN A 65 31.93 -0.22 35.70
N LEU A 66 32.66 0.87 35.98
CA LEU A 66 33.40 1.65 34.99
C LEU A 66 34.78 1.03 34.81
N LEU A 67 35.09 0.58 33.60
CA LEU A 67 36.40 0.07 33.24
C LEU A 67 37.07 1.02 32.24
N THR A 68 38.18 1.61 32.65
CA THR A 68 38.95 2.53 31.79
C THR A 68 40.21 1.83 31.33
N PHE A 69 40.41 1.77 30.01
CA PHE A 69 41.65 1.32 29.39
C PHE A 69 42.29 2.50 28.65
N GLN A 70 43.55 2.77 28.95
CA GLN A 70 44.30 3.82 28.26
C GLN A 70 45.55 3.21 27.63
N ALA A 71 45.63 3.28 26.30
CA ALA A 71 46.81 2.92 25.51
C ALA A 71 47.15 4.09 24.59
N ALA A 72 48.43 4.48 24.48
CA ALA A 72 48.82 5.65 23.70
C ALA A 72 48.72 5.42 22.19
N THR A 73 49.02 4.21 21.70
CA THR A 73 48.81 3.73 20.31
C THR A 73 48.88 2.19 20.29
N GLY A 74 48.16 1.52 19.36
CA GLY A 74 48.27 0.06 19.12
C GLY A 74 46.96 -0.73 19.21
N SER A 75 47.00 -2.01 18.83
CA SER A 75 45.88 -2.94 18.92
C SER A 75 45.61 -3.35 20.37
N MET A 76 44.36 -3.22 20.83
CA MET A 76 43.94 -3.66 22.17
C MET A 76 43.96 -5.20 22.32
N PRO A 77 44.24 -5.75 23.52
CA PRO A 77 44.29 -7.19 23.78
C PRO A 77 42.93 -7.91 23.70
N THR A 78 42.96 -9.25 23.81
CA THR A 78 41.74 -10.08 23.91
C THR A 78 41.09 -9.83 25.27
N LEU A 79 39.84 -9.36 25.27
CA LEU A 79 39.09 -9.11 26.49
C LEU A 79 37.83 -9.99 26.47
N THR A 80 37.67 -10.82 27.50
CA THR A 80 36.49 -11.65 27.73
C THR A 80 35.84 -11.22 29.04
N PHE A 81 34.62 -10.70 28.99
CA PHE A 81 33.89 -10.30 30.20
C PHE A 81 32.62 -11.14 30.32
N ASN A 82 32.37 -11.72 31.49
CA ASN A 82 31.21 -12.57 31.77
C ASN A 82 30.30 -11.90 32.81
N GLY A 83 29.09 -11.47 32.44
CA GLY A 83 28.06 -10.94 33.35
C GLY A 83 28.16 -9.44 33.67
N GLY A 84 27.01 -8.83 34.03
CA GLY A 84 26.87 -7.42 34.48
C GLY A 84 26.99 -6.36 33.37
N GLY A 85 26.62 -5.10 33.69
CA GLY A 85 26.70 -3.95 32.80
C GLY A 85 28.07 -3.27 32.84
N PHE A 86 28.55 -2.84 31.66
CA PHE A 86 29.94 -2.48 31.44
C PHE A 86 30.09 -1.12 30.74
N ASN A 87 30.58 -0.07 31.43
CA ASN A 87 30.96 1.18 30.77
C ASN A 87 32.47 1.13 30.41
N ALA A 88 32.81 1.02 29.13
CA ALA A 88 34.17 1.26 28.67
C ALA A 88 34.44 2.75 28.50
N PHE A 89 35.58 3.23 29.01
CA PHE A 89 36.05 4.59 28.71
C PHE A 89 37.40 4.51 28.01
N ASN A 90 37.50 5.11 26.80
CA ASN A 90 38.75 5.24 26.07
C ASN A 90 39.17 6.70 26.02
N ARG A 91 40.28 7.05 26.68
CA ARG A 91 40.89 8.39 26.60
C ARG A 91 42.11 8.35 25.69
N ASN A 92 41.90 8.42 24.37
CA ASN A 92 43.01 8.64 23.45
C ASN A 92 42.76 9.88 22.58
N ALA A 93 43.79 10.70 22.40
CA ALA A 93 43.69 12.04 21.82
C ALA A 93 44.33 12.18 20.42
N ALA A 94 44.89 11.13 19.81
CA ALA A 94 45.74 11.32 18.62
C ALA A 94 45.77 10.27 17.48
N ALA A 95 45.01 9.16 17.48
CA ALA A 95 44.99 8.24 16.31
C ALA A 95 43.80 7.27 16.29
N THR A 96 43.48 6.72 15.10
CA THR A 96 42.56 5.57 14.90
C THR A 96 42.96 4.41 15.82
N THR A 97 42.04 3.94 16.65
CA THR A 97 42.28 2.78 17.54
C THR A 97 41.57 1.55 16.99
N THR A 98 42.30 0.44 16.88
CA THR A 98 41.78 -0.85 16.38
C THR A 98 41.72 -1.84 17.56
N PHE A 99 40.57 -2.44 17.82
CA PHE A 99 40.50 -3.57 18.76
C PHE A 99 40.91 -4.86 18.01
N ALA A 100 41.87 -5.63 18.54
CA ALA A 100 42.29 -6.88 17.93
C ALA A 100 41.17 -7.95 17.94
N SER A 101 41.40 -9.04 17.21
CA SER A 101 40.46 -10.07 16.76
C SER A 101 39.49 -10.67 17.79
N ASN A 102 39.69 -10.52 19.11
CA ASN A 102 38.92 -11.26 20.13
C ASN A 102 38.44 -10.40 21.34
N LEU A 103 37.82 -9.23 21.17
CA LEU A 103 36.92 -8.69 22.21
C LEU A 103 35.62 -9.51 22.21
N THR A 104 35.38 -10.29 23.28
CA THR A 104 34.13 -11.01 23.54
C THR A 104 33.49 -10.43 24.79
N LEU A 105 32.40 -9.69 24.59
CA LEU A 105 31.54 -9.22 25.68
C LEU A 105 30.41 -10.24 25.80
N ASP A 106 30.30 -10.94 26.94
CA ASP A 106 29.17 -11.83 27.28
C ASP A 106 28.37 -11.17 28.41
N LEU A 107 27.48 -10.24 28.01
CA LEU A 107 26.71 -9.41 28.92
C LEU A 107 25.30 -9.99 29.08
N ALA A 108 24.92 -10.32 30.32
CA ALA A 108 23.55 -10.72 30.64
C ALA A 108 22.56 -9.53 30.58
N SER A 109 23.03 -8.29 30.80
CA SER A 109 22.29 -7.02 30.68
C SER A 109 23.23 -5.81 30.88
N GLY A 110 23.15 -4.75 30.07
CA GLY A 110 23.89 -3.49 30.33
C GLY A 110 24.09 -2.53 29.16
N THR A 111 24.69 -1.36 29.42
CA THR A 111 25.10 -0.37 28.41
C THR A 111 26.61 -0.38 28.26
N VAL A 112 27.10 -0.55 27.04
CA VAL A 112 28.50 -0.36 26.62
C VAL A 112 28.64 1.02 25.99
N ALA A 113 29.16 1.98 26.75
CA ALA A 113 29.55 3.27 26.19
C ALA A 113 30.97 3.17 25.59
N PHE A 114 31.21 3.85 24.47
CA PHE A 114 32.52 4.14 23.90
C PHE A 114 32.63 5.66 23.78
N ASN A 115 33.06 6.32 24.85
CA ASN A 115 33.31 7.77 24.81
C ASN A 115 34.68 8.03 24.21
N GLN A 116 34.75 8.89 23.19
CA GLN A 116 36.01 9.34 22.58
C GLN A 116 36.21 10.84 22.79
N SER A 117 37.46 11.27 22.90
CA SER A 117 37.85 12.69 22.89
C SER A 117 38.69 12.98 21.64
N GLY A 118 38.13 13.65 20.62
CA GLY A 118 38.85 14.09 19.41
C GLY A 118 38.37 13.49 18.08
N ASN A 119 39.01 13.85 16.96
CA ASN A 119 38.59 13.61 15.57
C ASN A 119 38.88 12.18 15.01
N SER A 120 38.83 11.11 15.80
CA SER A 120 39.24 9.75 15.36
C SER A 120 38.10 8.72 15.34
N ASN A 121 38.24 7.69 14.49
CA ASN A 121 37.31 6.56 14.41
C ASN A 121 37.78 5.38 15.28
N VAL A 122 36.83 4.68 15.90
CA VAL A 122 37.08 3.38 16.56
C VAL A 122 36.67 2.28 15.59
N LEU A 123 37.57 1.35 15.28
CA LEU A 123 37.29 0.19 14.45
C LEU A 123 37.17 -1.07 15.32
N LEU A 124 35.96 -1.63 15.40
CA LEU A 124 35.66 -2.90 16.06
C LEU A 124 35.67 -4.04 15.03
N GLN A 125 36.73 -4.86 15.07
CA GLN A 125 36.89 -6.07 14.23
C GLN A 125 36.57 -7.37 14.99
N SER A 126 36.01 -7.30 16.19
CA SER A 126 35.84 -8.44 17.11
C SER A 126 34.38 -8.93 17.21
N LYS A 127 34.16 -10.12 17.79
CA LYS A 127 32.82 -10.75 17.96
C LYS A 127 32.13 -10.32 19.28
N LEU A 128 31.09 -9.50 19.17
CA LEU A 128 30.15 -9.13 20.23
C LEU A 128 29.00 -10.14 20.32
N THR A 129 28.63 -10.53 21.55
CA THR A 129 27.54 -11.47 21.86
C THR A 129 26.65 -10.93 22.99
N GLY A 130 25.33 -11.12 22.95
CA GLY A 130 24.40 -10.75 24.06
C GLY A 130 23.54 -9.49 23.83
N THR A 131 22.89 -9.00 24.91
CA THR A 131 22.06 -7.77 24.95
C THR A 131 22.89 -6.57 25.40
N ALA A 132 23.16 -5.59 24.53
CA ALA A 132 23.93 -4.41 24.88
C ALA A 132 23.45 -3.13 24.19
N THR A 133 23.41 -2.02 24.93
CA THR A 133 23.27 -0.66 24.36
C THR A 133 24.65 -0.13 23.98
N LEU A 134 24.87 0.29 22.73
CA LEU A 134 26.15 0.90 22.30
C LEU A 134 26.01 2.43 22.23
N ASN A 135 26.63 3.16 23.16
CA ASN A 135 26.58 4.63 23.15
C ASN A 135 27.94 5.19 22.73
N SER A 136 28.03 5.94 21.63
CA SER A 136 29.18 6.83 21.40
C SER A 136 28.81 8.24 21.81
N ASN A 137 29.45 8.77 22.84
CA ASN A 137 29.35 10.19 23.18
C ASN A 137 30.64 10.87 22.70
N VAL A 138 30.56 11.69 21.65
CA VAL A 138 31.70 12.49 21.16
C VAL A 138 31.41 13.97 21.39
N ALA A 139 32.17 14.58 22.30
CA ALA A 139 32.12 16.02 22.50
C ALA A 139 32.98 16.74 21.44
N GLY A 140 32.34 17.26 20.38
CA GLY A 140 32.89 18.27 19.47
C GLY A 140 33.78 17.74 18.33
N GLY A 141 33.22 17.73 17.11
CA GLY A 141 33.98 17.55 15.85
C GLY A 141 33.18 16.83 14.76
N ALA A 142 33.10 17.40 13.55
CA ALA A 142 32.47 16.75 12.40
C ALA A 142 33.31 15.56 11.91
N GLY A 143 32.73 14.36 11.81
CA GLY A 143 33.34 13.21 11.14
C GLY A 143 33.99 12.14 12.04
N THR A 144 33.50 11.96 13.26
CA THR A 144 33.97 10.90 14.18
C THR A 144 32.91 9.82 14.30
N GLY A 145 33.28 8.53 14.32
CA GLY A 145 32.31 7.44 14.42
C GLY A 145 32.87 6.09 14.87
N LEU A 146 31.98 5.26 15.43
CA LEU A 146 32.24 3.85 15.76
C LEU A 146 31.96 2.96 14.53
N THR A 147 33.00 2.39 13.93
CA THR A 147 32.89 1.43 12.82
C THR A 147 32.89 0.00 13.34
N ILE A 148 31.83 -0.78 13.09
CA ILE A 148 31.71 -2.20 13.45
C ILE A 148 31.82 -3.06 12.18
N SER A 149 32.94 -3.74 11.94
CA SER A 149 33.24 -4.40 10.65
C SER A 149 33.33 -5.93 10.69
N ASN A 150 32.97 -6.59 11.79
CA ASN A 150 33.06 -8.06 11.91
C ASN A 150 31.73 -8.77 11.58
N ALA A 151 31.81 -9.77 10.69
CA ALA A 151 30.71 -10.62 10.22
C ALA A 151 30.17 -11.66 11.22
N ALA A 152 30.91 -11.93 12.30
CA ALA A 152 30.61 -12.97 13.28
C ALA A 152 29.78 -12.46 14.48
N ASN A 153 29.46 -11.16 14.52
CA ASN A 153 28.68 -10.54 15.60
C ASN A 153 27.29 -11.16 15.70
N THR A 154 26.88 -11.54 16.92
CA THR A 154 25.55 -12.12 17.18
C THR A 154 24.88 -11.31 18.29
N TRP A 155 24.05 -10.36 17.91
CA TRP A 155 23.31 -9.53 18.87
C TRP A 155 21.96 -10.18 19.19
N THR A 156 21.54 -10.10 20.44
CA THR A 156 20.17 -10.42 20.86
C THR A 156 19.69 -9.23 21.67
N GLY A 157 18.65 -8.49 21.25
CA GLY A 157 18.14 -7.30 21.98
C GLY A 157 18.17 -5.97 21.21
N LYS A 158 18.17 -4.85 21.95
CA LYS A 158 18.05 -3.46 21.43
C LYS A 158 19.44 -2.81 21.29
N LEU A 159 19.81 -2.46 20.05
CA LEU A 159 20.99 -1.63 19.77
C LEU A 159 20.53 -0.17 19.61
N LEU A 160 20.70 0.66 20.65
CA LEU A 160 20.59 2.12 20.49
C LEU A 160 21.91 2.65 19.95
N VAL A 161 21.82 3.61 19.05
CA VAL A 161 22.98 4.31 18.47
C VAL A 161 22.68 5.81 18.63
N SER A 162 23.45 6.51 19.45
CA SER A 162 23.34 7.97 19.65
C SER A 162 24.49 8.70 18.97
N ASP A 163 24.19 9.88 18.41
CA ASP A 163 25.08 10.91 17.85
C ASP A 163 26.34 10.45 17.09
N GLN A 164 26.39 10.76 15.78
CA GLN A 164 27.56 10.58 14.88
C GLN A 164 28.20 9.17 14.94
N THR A 165 27.44 8.11 14.64
CA THR A 165 27.99 6.74 14.52
C THR A 165 27.84 6.19 13.10
N THR A 166 28.94 5.78 12.46
CA THR A 166 28.92 5.07 11.17
C THR A 166 29.00 3.56 11.36
N ILE A 167 27.88 2.84 11.26
CA ILE A 167 27.89 1.37 11.25
C ILE A 167 28.16 0.89 9.81
N SER A 168 29.34 0.32 9.57
CA SER A 168 29.70 -0.37 8.32
C SER A 168 29.63 -1.88 8.54
N ALA A 169 28.42 -2.44 8.51
CA ALA A 169 28.22 -3.87 8.77
C ALA A 169 28.72 -4.67 7.55
N ALA A 170 30.00 -5.05 7.56
CA ALA A 170 30.65 -5.79 6.47
C ALA A 170 29.98 -7.15 6.15
N SER A 171 29.22 -7.71 7.09
CA SER A 171 28.22 -8.77 6.89
C SER A 171 27.48 -9.00 8.21
N ALA A 172 26.22 -9.42 8.18
CA ALA A 172 25.47 -10.00 9.31
C ALA A 172 25.09 -9.09 10.50
N ILE A 173 24.04 -8.29 10.32
CA ILE A 173 22.99 -8.24 11.35
C ILE A 173 21.98 -9.31 10.94
N LYS A 174 21.81 -10.37 11.73
CA LYS A 174 20.89 -11.48 11.40
C LYS A 174 19.47 -11.20 11.92
N TYR A 175 18.51 -11.95 11.38
CA TYR A 175 17.08 -11.92 11.70
C TYR A 175 16.81 -11.88 13.23
N GLY A 176 15.99 -10.93 13.70
CA GLY A 176 15.60 -10.81 15.12
C GLY A 176 16.28 -9.70 15.95
N VAL A 177 17.18 -8.89 15.36
CA VAL A 177 17.81 -7.73 16.02
C VAL A 177 17.09 -6.44 15.62
N SER A 178 16.55 -5.70 16.59
CA SER A 178 15.97 -4.36 16.35
C SER A 178 17.02 -3.29 16.62
N LEU A 179 17.42 -2.57 15.58
CA LEU A 179 18.09 -1.28 15.72
C LEU A 179 17.03 -0.24 16.01
N GLU A 180 17.03 0.32 17.22
CA GLU A 180 16.17 1.44 17.56
C GLU A 180 16.93 2.73 17.30
N MET A 181 16.64 3.35 16.16
CA MET A 181 17.23 4.62 15.76
C MET A 181 16.37 5.75 16.34
N ALA A 182 16.70 6.18 17.56
CA ALA A 182 16.16 7.40 18.15
C ALA A 182 17.23 8.49 18.12
N ASN A 183 16.90 9.67 17.56
CA ASN A 183 17.72 10.89 17.61
C ASN A 183 19.12 10.80 16.94
N ILE A 184 19.17 10.42 15.66
CA ILE A 184 20.42 10.51 14.89
C ILE A 184 20.47 11.85 14.15
N GLN A 185 21.34 12.76 14.59
CA GLN A 185 21.77 13.92 13.80
C GLN A 185 23.05 13.57 13.02
N ALA A 186 22.98 13.66 11.68
CA ALA A 186 24.13 13.52 10.76
C ALA A 186 24.91 12.19 10.82
N ALA A 187 24.25 11.02 10.83
CA ALA A 187 24.93 9.71 10.70
C ALA A 187 24.59 8.95 9.40
N GLU A 188 25.53 8.07 9.02
CA GLU A 188 25.55 7.26 7.80
C GLU A 188 25.55 5.76 8.18
N LEU A 189 24.50 5.03 7.80
CA LEU A 189 24.41 3.56 7.96
C LEU A 189 24.77 2.88 6.63
N VAL A 190 25.84 2.08 6.59
CA VAL A 190 26.31 1.40 5.38
C VAL A 190 26.03 -0.10 5.46
N LEU A 191 25.18 -0.61 4.56
CA LEU A 191 24.87 -2.04 4.42
C LEU A 191 25.85 -2.69 3.45
N ALA A 192 26.60 -3.71 3.87
CA ALA A 192 27.44 -4.49 2.97
C ALA A 192 26.62 -5.44 2.08
N THR A 193 27.25 -5.91 0.99
CA THR A 193 26.70 -6.84 -0.01
C THR A 193 25.81 -7.92 0.59
N GLY A 194 24.55 -8.02 0.14
CA GLY A 194 23.62 -9.07 0.55
C GLY A 194 23.13 -9.00 2.01
N THR A 195 23.36 -7.89 2.72
CA THR A 195 22.94 -7.71 4.11
C THR A 195 21.47 -7.28 4.19
N GLN A 196 20.76 -7.80 5.19
CA GLN A 196 19.43 -7.34 5.65
C GLN A 196 19.57 -6.78 7.07
N ILE A 197 19.11 -5.56 7.31
CA ILE A 197 19.00 -4.95 8.66
C ILE A 197 17.53 -4.70 8.94
N PHE A 198 17.08 -4.81 10.20
CA PHE A 198 15.74 -4.41 10.65
C PHE A 198 15.82 -3.17 11.55
N LEU A 199 15.16 -2.08 11.12
CA LEU A 199 15.07 -0.84 11.89
C LEU A 199 13.67 -0.67 12.48
N ASN A 200 13.59 -0.24 13.74
CA ASN A 200 12.34 0.21 14.37
C ASN A 200 12.47 1.70 14.72
N PRO A 201 12.04 2.61 13.84
CA PRO A 201 12.32 4.04 14.00
C PRO A 201 11.30 4.70 14.95
N THR A 202 11.76 5.11 16.13
CA THR A 202 10.90 5.69 17.19
C THR A 202 11.01 7.23 17.29
N GLY A 203 11.81 7.89 16.45
CA GLY A 203 11.98 9.35 16.45
C GLY A 203 12.43 9.96 15.11
N GLY A 204 12.09 11.23 14.86
CA GLY A 204 12.42 11.94 13.63
C GLY A 204 13.89 12.34 13.57
N ALA A 205 14.63 11.84 12.58
CA ALA A 205 15.98 12.26 12.27
C ALA A 205 16.00 13.34 11.17
N THR A 206 16.66 14.47 11.41
CA THR A 206 17.01 15.47 10.38
C THR A 206 18.43 15.20 9.88
N ASN A 207 18.65 15.22 8.56
CA ASN A 207 19.96 15.04 7.88
C ASN A 207 20.66 13.66 7.99
N SER A 208 19.93 12.55 8.16
CA SER A 208 20.51 11.19 8.19
C SER A 208 20.29 10.43 6.87
N ARG A 209 21.26 9.61 6.46
CA ARG A 209 21.24 8.82 5.22
C ARG A 209 21.50 7.32 5.49
N ILE A 210 20.73 6.45 4.84
CA ILE A 210 20.93 5.00 4.83
C ILE A 210 21.44 4.59 3.45
N TYR A 211 22.53 3.82 3.44
CA TYR A 211 23.29 3.44 2.27
C TYR A 211 23.36 1.93 2.12
N GLY A 212 23.24 1.44 0.89
CA GLY A 212 23.54 0.05 0.57
C GLY A 212 24.64 -0.04 -0.47
N VAL A 213 25.62 -0.91 -0.24
CA VAL A 213 26.58 -1.31 -1.28
C VAL A 213 26.18 -2.66 -1.86
N SER A 214 26.39 -2.86 -3.16
CA SER A 214 26.31 -4.16 -3.87
C SER A 214 25.05 -5.02 -3.60
N ASN A 215 23.92 -4.69 -4.22
CA ASN A 215 22.67 -5.47 -4.21
C ASN A 215 22.17 -5.87 -2.81
N SER A 216 21.99 -4.85 -1.96
CA SER A 216 21.54 -5.01 -0.57
C SER A 216 20.03 -4.79 -0.43
N ILE A 217 19.44 -5.28 0.66
CA ILE A 217 18.02 -5.09 0.99
C ILE A 217 17.92 -4.49 2.39
N LEU A 218 17.26 -3.34 2.52
CA LEU A 218 16.90 -2.77 3.81
C LEU A 218 15.57 -3.38 4.29
N GLY A 219 15.64 -4.22 5.33
CA GLY A 219 14.47 -4.76 6.01
C GLY A 219 13.91 -3.75 7.01
N LEU A 220 12.60 -3.59 7.06
CA LEU A 220 11.95 -2.68 7.98
C LEU A 220 10.78 -3.44 8.60
N ALA A 221 11.01 -3.93 9.80
CA ALA A 221 10.05 -4.69 10.59
C ALA A 221 9.47 -3.75 11.65
N SER A 222 8.15 -3.60 11.63
CA SER A 222 7.45 -2.74 12.56
C SER A 222 6.13 -3.40 12.92
N THR A 223 5.95 -3.77 14.19
CA THR A 223 4.67 -4.25 14.75
C THR A 223 3.77 -3.09 15.19
N VAL A 224 4.36 -1.93 15.48
CA VAL A 224 3.68 -0.67 15.83
C VAL A 224 3.86 0.38 14.73
N SER A 225 3.15 1.50 14.82
CA SER A 225 3.35 2.62 13.89
C SER A 225 4.69 3.33 14.15
N SER A 226 5.49 3.51 13.10
CA SER A 226 6.84 4.08 13.17
C SER A 226 7.12 5.02 11.98
N THR A 227 8.11 5.90 12.09
CA THR A 227 8.43 6.88 11.03
C THR A 227 9.92 6.94 10.74
N LEU A 228 10.30 6.68 9.50
CA LEU A 228 11.67 6.83 9.00
C LEU A 228 11.82 8.16 8.23
N SER A 229 12.59 9.09 8.79
CA SER A 229 12.88 10.40 8.19
C SER A 229 14.22 10.46 7.44
N ALA A 230 15.04 9.41 7.54
CA ALA A 230 16.31 9.35 6.82
C ALA A 230 16.07 9.21 5.30
N GLN A 231 16.98 9.79 4.50
CA GLN A 231 16.99 9.54 3.06
C GLN A 231 17.57 8.14 2.80
N ILE A 232 16.88 7.34 2.00
CA ILE A 232 17.34 6.00 1.58
C ILE A 232 17.95 6.12 0.19
N THR A 233 19.23 5.81 0.06
CA THR A 233 19.97 5.96 -1.20
C THR A 233 21.00 4.84 -1.37
N ASN A 234 21.36 4.52 -2.60
CA ASN A 234 22.50 3.65 -2.92
C ASN A 234 23.67 4.45 -3.54
N ASP A 235 23.76 5.75 -3.22
CA ASP A 235 24.77 6.66 -3.73
C ASP A 235 25.95 6.80 -2.76
N VAL A 236 27.20 6.77 -3.25
CA VAL A 236 28.41 6.90 -2.43
C VAL A 236 29.32 7.99 -3.00
N ASN A 237 29.68 8.97 -2.18
CA ASN A 237 30.74 9.95 -2.47
C ASN A 237 32.15 9.32 -2.52
N THR A 238 32.30 8.03 -2.20
CA THR A 238 33.60 7.38 -1.97
C THR A 238 33.71 6.07 -2.75
N PHE A 239 33.82 6.16 -4.07
CA PHE A 239 34.63 5.30 -4.97
C PHE A 239 34.66 3.76 -4.83
N ARG A 240 33.89 3.11 -3.94
CA ARG A 240 33.99 1.67 -3.65
C ARG A 240 32.61 1.07 -3.37
N ALA A 241 32.28 0.08 -4.21
CA ALA A 241 31.14 -0.84 -4.16
C ALA A 241 29.81 -0.33 -4.77
N GLN A 242 29.69 -0.57 -6.09
CA GLN A 242 28.53 -0.27 -6.92
C GLN A 242 27.50 -1.41 -6.83
N GLY A 243 26.23 -1.05 -6.62
CA GLY A 243 25.08 -1.95 -6.71
C GLY A 243 23.80 -1.29 -6.21
N GLY A 244 22.69 -2.01 -6.31
CA GLY A 244 21.38 -1.47 -5.94
C GLY A 244 21.06 -1.65 -4.45
N LEU A 245 20.10 -0.86 -3.95
CA LEU A 245 19.45 -1.05 -2.64
C LEU A 245 17.96 -1.28 -2.86
N GLY A 246 17.39 -2.28 -2.20
CA GLY A 246 15.95 -2.55 -2.16
C GLY A 246 15.37 -2.31 -0.78
N LEU A 247 14.05 -2.24 -0.68
CA LEU A 247 13.31 -2.05 0.56
C LEU A 247 12.38 -3.22 0.80
N LEU A 248 12.38 -3.78 2.01
CA LEU A 248 11.50 -4.87 2.43
C LEU A 248 10.74 -4.47 3.70
N LYS A 249 9.44 -4.19 3.59
CA LYS A 249 8.54 -3.95 4.72
C LYS A 249 7.94 -5.26 5.21
N LEU A 250 8.12 -5.57 6.49
CA LEU A 250 7.57 -6.73 7.20
C LEU A 250 6.61 -6.32 8.31
N GLU A 251 5.90 -7.29 8.87
CA GLU A 251 5.05 -7.18 10.07
C GLU A 251 3.84 -6.25 9.93
N SER A 252 2.92 -6.29 10.89
CA SER A 252 1.58 -5.71 10.78
C SER A 252 1.50 -4.18 10.94
N GLY A 253 2.52 -3.54 11.49
CA GLY A 253 2.51 -2.11 11.80
C GLY A 253 2.58 -1.21 10.57
N THR A 254 2.33 0.08 10.80
CA THR A 254 2.52 1.13 9.78
C THR A 254 3.94 1.67 9.85
N LEU A 255 4.63 1.75 8.71
CA LEU A 255 5.90 2.44 8.60
C LEU A 255 5.74 3.63 7.67
N THR A 256 5.92 4.85 8.18
CA THR A 256 5.89 6.06 7.36
C THR A 256 7.30 6.41 6.88
N LEU A 257 7.50 6.48 5.57
CA LEU A 257 8.67 7.11 4.96
C LEU A 257 8.40 8.61 4.85
N ALA A 258 8.88 9.38 5.83
CA ALA A 258 8.65 10.82 5.89
C ALA A 258 9.49 11.59 4.85
N ASN A 259 10.63 11.03 4.46
CA ASN A 259 11.51 11.61 3.45
C ASN A 259 11.05 11.21 2.03
N SER A 260 10.73 12.21 1.21
CA SER A 260 10.32 12.03 -0.19
C SER A 260 11.48 12.08 -1.18
N GLN A 261 12.74 12.20 -0.73
CA GLN A 261 13.91 12.31 -1.58
C GLN A 261 14.69 11.00 -1.71
N ASN A 262 14.03 9.84 -1.61
CA ASN A 262 14.70 8.55 -1.71
C ASN A 262 15.15 8.26 -3.14
N ALA A 263 16.28 7.56 -3.26
CA ALA A 263 17.01 7.35 -4.51
C ALA A 263 17.50 5.91 -4.72
N TYR A 264 17.03 4.96 -3.90
CA TYR A 264 17.37 3.54 -4.09
C TYR A 264 16.73 2.97 -5.38
N SER A 265 17.27 1.89 -5.92
CA SER A 265 16.99 1.45 -7.30
C SER A 265 16.49 0.02 -7.48
N LEU A 266 16.54 -0.82 -6.43
CA LEU A 266 16.00 -2.19 -6.44
C LEU A 266 14.57 -2.22 -5.88
N PRO A 267 13.88 -3.39 -5.88
CA PRO A 267 12.49 -3.48 -5.51
C PRO A 267 12.16 -2.97 -4.11
N THR A 268 10.94 -2.42 -4.00
CA THR A 268 10.19 -2.24 -2.76
C THR A 268 9.22 -3.42 -2.61
N VAL A 269 9.34 -4.19 -1.54
CA VAL A 269 8.48 -5.34 -1.24
C VAL A 269 7.75 -5.08 0.07
N ILE A 270 6.42 -5.15 0.07
CA ILE A 270 5.56 -4.98 1.25
C ILE A 270 4.91 -6.33 1.56
N GLN A 271 5.48 -7.06 2.53
CA GLN A 271 4.98 -8.38 2.94
C GLN A 271 3.92 -8.32 4.06
N GLY A 272 3.82 -7.20 4.78
CA GLY A 272 2.85 -7.04 5.85
C GLY A 272 2.64 -5.59 6.27
N GLY A 273 1.49 -5.34 6.89
CA GLY A 273 1.14 -4.04 7.45
C GLY A 273 1.02 -2.96 6.37
N VAL A 274 1.40 -1.72 6.73
CA VAL A 274 1.28 -0.56 5.84
C VAL A 274 2.65 0.10 5.65
N LEU A 275 3.05 0.34 4.40
CA LEU A 275 4.11 1.29 4.06
C LEU A 275 3.45 2.60 3.66
N ASP A 276 3.62 3.63 4.48
CA ASP A 276 3.00 4.95 4.30
C ASP A 276 4.00 5.94 3.69
N ILE A 277 3.56 6.66 2.67
CA ILE A 277 4.41 7.53 1.85
C ILE A 277 3.72 8.87 1.54
N ARG A 278 4.53 9.90 1.26
CA ARG A 278 4.04 11.28 1.09
C ARG A 278 4.15 11.83 -0.32
N ALA A 279 4.96 11.22 -1.17
CA ALA A 279 5.15 11.67 -2.56
C ALA A 279 5.51 10.49 -3.47
N LEU A 280 4.90 10.47 -4.65
CA LEU A 280 5.28 9.60 -5.76
C LEU A 280 5.61 10.44 -6.99
N ALA A 281 6.42 9.85 -7.87
CA ALA A 281 6.73 10.38 -9.19
C ALA A 281 6.80 9.20 -10.17
N ASP A 282 7.07 9.44 -11.44
CA ASP A 282 7.30 8.36 -12.41
C ASP A 282 8.53 7.52 -12.05
N ALA A 283 8.55 6.29 -12.55
CA ALA A 283 9.65 5.35 -12.40
C ALA A 283 10.91 5.84 -13.11
N GLY A 284 12.07 5.35 -12.69
CA GLY A 284 13.31 5.68 -13.36
C GLY A 284 13.46 5.02 -14.73
N VAL A 285 14.20 5.66 -15.61
CA VAL A 285 14.54 5.18 -16.96
C VAL A 285 16.03 4.81 -16.99
N THR A 286 16.38 3.72 -17.65
CA THR A 286 17.78 3.36 -17.88
C THR A 286 18.24 3.83 -19.26
N GLY A 287 19.45 4.36 -19.35
CA GLY A 287 20.12 4.67 -20.61
C GLY A 287 21.56 4.18 -20.61
N THR A 288 22.18 4.19 -21.78
CA THR A 288 23.62 3.93 -21.94
C THR A 288 24.22 5.11 -22.69
N ILE A 289 25.19 5.78 -22.07
CA ILE A 289 25.91 6.89 -22.70
C ILE A 289 26.94 6.32 -23.67
N SER A 290 26.81 6.68 -24.94
CA SER A 290 27.73 6.30 -25.99
C SER A 290 28.89 7.30 -26.05
N GLY A 291 30.04 6.96 -25.48
CA GLY A 291 31.28 7.75 -25.55
C GLY A 291 31.74 8.37 -24.22
N THR A 292 32.92 8.99 -24.25
CA THR A 292 33.43 9.83 -23.16
C THR A 292 32.73 11.18 -23.24
N LEU A 293 32.09 11.59 -22.15
CA LEU A 293 31.33 12.81 -22.09
C LEU A 293 32.02 13.82 -21.18
N ASN A 294 32.18 15.05 -21.66
CA ASN A 294 32.72 16.18 -20.90
C ASN A 294 31.95 17.43 -21.31
N GLY A 295 31.12 17.95 -20.42
CA GLY A 295 30.27 19.12 -20.69
C GLY A 295 28.85 18.93 -20.19
N THR A 296 27.89 19.69 -20.72
CA THR A 296 26.49 19.67 -20.26
C THR A 296 25.55 18.89 -21.16
N THR A 297 26.03 18.28 -22.24
CA THR A 297 25.20 17.54 -23.20
C THR A 297 25.47 16.06 -23.10
N GLY A 298 24.43 15.22 -23.10
CA GLY A 298 24.49 13.77 -23.17
C GLY A 298 23.86 13.20 -24.42
N THR A 299 24.45 12.11 -24.91
CA THR A 299 23.92 11.33 -26.05
C THR A 299 23.75 9.87 -25.63
N ILE A 300 22.54 9.33 -25.85
CA ILE A 300 22.16 7.94 -25.54
C ILE A 300 21.36 7.36 -26.71
N ALA A 301 21.17 6.04 -26.72
CA ALA A 301 20.43 5.36 -27.80
C ALA A 301 18.96 5.80 -27.93
N SER A 302 18.32 6.20 -26.82
CA SER A 302 16.96 6.71 -26.81
C SER A 302 16.71 7.49 -25.52
N VAL A 303 16.13 8.69 -25.64
CA VAL A 303 15.67 9.50 -24.51
C VAL A 303 14.20 9.24 -24.17
N ALA A 304 13.58 8.19 -24.72
CA ALA A 304 12.18 7.88 -24.44
C ALA A 304 11.94 7.73 -22.93
N GLY A 305 10.95 8.46 -22.41
CA GLY A 305 10.64 8.51 -20.97
C GLY A 305 11.52 9.45 -20.15
N ILE A 306 12.55 10.08 -20.75
CA ILE A 306 13.35 11.08 -20.06
C ILE A 306 12.59 12.42 -20.03
N GLN A 307 12.37 12.95 -18.83
CA GLN A 307 11.74 14.23 -18.55
C GLN A 307 12.72 15.23 -17.92
N VAL A 308 12.44 16.52 -18.13
CA VAL A 308 13.14 17.63 -17.47
C VAL A 308 12.95 17.53 -15.95
N GLY A 309 14.02 17.80 -15.20
CA GLY A 309 14.05 17.77 -13.73
C GLY A 309 14.44 16.41 -13.15
N MET A 310 14.56 15.36 -13.96
CA MET A 310 15.09 14.08 -13.48
C MET A 310 16.56 14.19 -13.11
N ASN A 311 16.94 13.50 -12.05
CA ASN A 311 18.33 13.35 -11.62
C ASN A 311 18.99 12.20 -12.37
N ILE A 312 20.32 12.24 -12.47
CA ILE A 312 21.11 11.24 -13.17
C ILE A 312 22.02 10.51 -12.20
N PHE A 313 22.04 9.18 -12.33
CA PHE A 313 22.79 8.25 -11.47
C PHE A 313 23.60 7.28 -12.33
N GLY A 314 24.84 7.02 -11.92
CA GLY A 314 25.66 5.97 -12.53
C GLY A 314 25.25 4.59 -12.04
N ILE A 315 25.04 3.64 -12.95
CA ILE A 315 24.72 2.25 -12.60
C ILE A 315 26.00 1.40 -12.54
N ASN A 316 27.04 1.73 -13.34
CA ASN A 316 28.28 0.95 -13.46
C ASN A 316 29.54 1.79 -13.85
N GLY A 317 29.61 3.08 -13.49
CA GLY A 317 30.73 3.95 -13.90
C GLY A 317 30.77 5.30 -13.18
N ILE A 318 31.93 5.94 -13.17
CA ILE A 318 32.12 7.27 -12.57
C ILE A 318 31.39 8.29 -13.42
N LEU A 319 30.41 8.98 -12.84
CA LEU A 319 29.87 10.22 -13.36
C LEU A 319 30.18 11.32 -12.34
N GLY A 320 31.17 12.15 -12.65
CA GLY A 320 31.76 13.10 -11.71
C GLY A 320 30.80 14.21 -11.26
N GLY A 321 30.81 14.47 -9.94
CA GLY A 321 30.21 15.60 -9.24
C GLY A 321 30.44 15.41 -7.73
N ALA A 322 30.84 16.44 -6.99
CA ALA A 322 30.87 16.38 -5.53
C ALA A 322 29.43 16.18 -5.03
N GLY A 323 29.07 14.96 -4.61
CA GLY A 323 27.71 14.61 -4.20
C GLY A 323 27.09 13.39 -4.88
N GLY A 324 27.79 12.67 -5.77
CA GLY A 324 27.27 11.43 -6.38
C GLY A 324 26.21 11.61 -7.49
N TYR A 325 25.62 12.81 -7.57
CA TYR A 325 24.72 13.23 -8.64
C TYR A 325 25.48 13.91 -9.77
N SER A 326 25.15 13.56 -11.01
CA SER A 326 25.78 14.15 -12.21
C SER A 326 25.02 15.36 -12.76
N GLY A 327 24.05 15.88 -11.99
CA GLY A 327 23.17 16.98 -12.35
C GLY A 327 21.73 16.52 -12.65
N THR A 328 20.88 17.50 -12.98
CA THR A 328 19.49 17.29 -13.40
C THR A 328 19.35 17.51 -14.90
N VAL A 329 18.47 16.76 -15.55
CA VAL A 329 18.11 16.97 -16.96
C VAL A 329 17.44 18.34 -17.09
N THR A 330 18.00 19.22 -17.90
CA THR A 330 17.47 20.59 -18.14
C THR A 330 16.69 20.69 -19.44
N ALA A 331 17.04 19.90 -20.45
CA ALA A 331 16.29 19.81 -21.70
C ALA A 331 16.50 18.45 -22.37
N VAL A 332 15.49 18.00 -23.12
CA VAL A 332 15.60 16.90 -24.08
C VAL A 332 15.61 17.53 -25.47
N THR A 333 16.75 17.48 -26.15
CA THR A 333 17.02 18.29 -27.35
C THR A 333 16.80 17.54 -28.66
N SER A 334 16.82 16.20 -28.63
CA SER A 334 16.45 15.33 -29.75
C SER A 334 16.08 13.93 -29.24
N ALA A 335 15.76 12.98 -30.13
CA ALA A 335 15.46 11.60 -29.76
C ALA A 335 16.62 10.85 -29.05
N THR A 336 17.84 11.36 -29.14
CA THR A 336 19.05 10.74 -28.57
C THR A 336 19.84 11.68 -27.66
N THR A 337 19.48 12.96 -27.57
CA THR A 337 20.29 13.97 -26.87
C THR A 337 19.50 14.72 -25.80
N PHE A 338 20.19 15.05 -24.71
CA PHE A 338 19.66 15.88 -23.62
C PHE A 338 20.76 16.77 -23.03
N THR A 339 20.37 17.76 -22.24
CA THR A 339 21.30 18.64 -21.50
C THR A 339 21.10 18.51 -19.99
N VAL A 340 22.14 18.86 -19.22
CA VAL A 340 22.17 18.77 -17.77
C VAL A 340 22.57 20.08 -17.10
N SER A 341 22.20 20.23 -15.82
CA SER A 341 22.37 21.46 -15.03
C SER A 341 23.82 21.79 -14.66
N ALA A 342 24.73 20.83 -14.71
CA ALA A 342 26.14 21.01 -14.39
C ALA A 342 26.99 20.09 -15.29
N PRO A 343 28.23 20.46 -15.61
CA PRO A 343 29.11 19.59 -16.37
C PRO A 343 29.33 18.27 -15.63
N TRP A 344 29.18 17.17 -16.36
CA TRP A 344 29.53 15.82 -15.91
C TRP A 344 30.70 15.27 -16.71
N SER A 345 31.45 14.36 -16.08
CA SER A 345 32.50 13.59 -16.75
C SER A 345 32.19 12.11 -16.60
N SER A 346 32.14 11.39 -17.72
CA SER A 346 32.08 9.92 -17.71
C SER A 346 33.50 9.35 -17.89
N ALA A 347 33.91 8.45 -17.00
CA ALA A 347 35.13 7.67 -17.21
C ALA A 347 34.77 6.41 -18.04
N GLY A 348 34.96 6.48 -19.36
CA GLY A 348 34.83 5.34 -20.26
C GLY A 348 33.68 5.42 -21.27
N THR A 349 33.68 4.48 -22.21
CA THR A 349 32.62 4.29 -23.22
C THR A 349 31.53 3.36 -22.66
N ASN A 350 30.26 3.61 -23.00
CA ASN A 350 29.09 2.79 -22.61
C ASN A 350 28.76 2.78 -21.11
N VAL A 351 28.75 3.96 -20.48
CA VAL A 351 28.33 4.08 -19.08
C VAL A 351 26.81 3.91 -18.96
N SER A 352 26.37 2.86 -18.26
CA SER A 352 24.96 2.68 -17.90
C SER A 352 24.55 3.73 -16.87
N VAL A 353 23.48 4.46 -17.19
CA VAL A 353 22.90 5.51 -16.36
C VAL A 353 21.45 5.22 -16.05
N ARG A 354 21.00 5.74 -14.91
CA ARG A 354 19.62 5.80 -14.53
C ARG A 354 19.21 7.25 -14.46
N PHE A 355 18.01 7.53 -14.91
CA PHE A 355 17.35 8.81 -14.74
C PHE A 355 16.12 8.61 -13.85
N GLY A 356 15.81 9.57 -12.98
CA GLY A 356 14.56 9.52 -12.24
C GLY A 356 14.34 10.71 -11.32
N PHE A 357 13.08 10.91 -10.95
CA PHE A 357 12.72 11.84 -9.88
C PHE A 357 12.88 11.16 -8.53
N PHE A 358 13.44 11.88 -7.56
CA PHE A 358 13.35 11.42 -6.19
C PHE A 358 11.90 11.38 -5.73
N ASN A 359 11.56 10.33 -5.02
CA ASN A 359 10.23 10.15 -4.45
C ASN A 359 10.34 9.17 -3.27
N SER A 360 9.23 8.87 -2.61
CA SER A 360 9.25 8.00 -1.43
C SER A 360 9.72 6.58 -1.74
N LEU A 361 9.53 6.08 -2.97
CA LEU A 361 9.82 4.70 -3.39
C LEU A 361 11.10 4.55 -4.23
N GLY A 362 11.98 5.56 -4.22
CA GLY A 362 13.24 5.50 -4.98
C GLY A 362 13.04 5.60 -6.50
N ILE A 363 14.05 5.23 -7.28
CA ILE A 363 14.16 5.47 -8.74
C ILE A 363 14.17 4.16 -9.55
N SER A 364 13.61 3.08 -9.01
CA SER A 364 13.47 1.80 -9.72
C SER A 364 12.76 1.96 -11.06
N THR A 365 12.99 1.04 -12.02
CA THR A 365 12.29 1.09 -13.33
C THR A 365 10.80 0.77 -13.21
N THR A 366 10.07 0.92 -14.31
CA THR A 366 8.63 0.60 -14.43
C THR A 366 8.28 -0.89 -14.29
N SER A 367 9.27 -1.79 -14.19
CA SER A 367 9.01 -3.24 -14.05
C SER A 367 8.10 -3.54 -12.85
N ALA A 368 7.10 -4.41 -13.07
CA ALA A 368 6.18 -4.85 -12.02
C ALA A 368 6.88 -5.58 -10.86
N SER A 369 8.11 -6.05 -11.05
CA SER A 369 8.94 -6.65 -10.01
C SER A 369 9.50 -5.64 -9.01
N ASN A 370 9.39 -4.33 -9.28
CA ASN A 370 10.03 -3.29 -8.46
C ASN A 370 9.13 -2.69 -7.38
N LEU A 371 7.81 -2.88 -7.48
CA LEU A 371 6.88 -2.62 -6.40
C LEU A 371 6.04 -3.88 -6.19
N VAL A 372 6.21 -4.55 -5.06
CA VAL A 372 5.58 -5.84 -4.78
C VAL A 372 4.72 -5.73 -3.52
N LEU A 373 3.43 -6.01 -3.66
CA LEU A 373 2.47 -6.14 -2.57
C LEU A 373 2.25 -7.64 -2.33
N ASN A 374 2.65 -8.16 -1.18
CA ASN A 374 2.55 -9.59 -0.87
C ASN A 374 2.13 -9.81 0.59
N GLY A 375 0.96 -9.31 0.96
CA GLY A 375 0.39 -9.37 2.31
C GLY A 375 0.25 -8.01 3.00
N GLY A 376 0.84 -6.94 2.46
CA GLY A 376 0.69 -5.58 2.99
C GLY A 376 0.23 -4.54 1.97
N SER A 377 0.04 -3.32 2.44
CA SER A 377 -0.51 -2.21 1.66
C SER A 377 0.44 -1.03 1.53
N LEU A 378 0.40 -0.36 0.37
CA LEU A 378 1.01 0.95 0.17
C LEU A 378 -0.02 2.04 0.50
N ARG A 379 0.25 2.90 1.47
CA ARG A 379 -0.58 4.07 1.78
C ARG A 379 0.05 5.33 1.25
N TYR A 380 -0.74 6.15 0.57
CA TYR A 380 -0.40 7.50 0.21
C TYR A 380 -1.13 8.48 1.12
N SER A 381 -0.39 9.27 1.90
CA SER A 381 -0.93 10.29 2.81
C SER A 381 -0.47 11.71 2.43
N GLY A 382 -0.03 11.91 1.19
CA GLY A 382 0.53 13.19 0.74
C GLY A 382 -0.51 14.30 0.60
N GLY A 383 -0.08 15.55 0.81
CA GLY A 383 -0.95 16.73 0.76
C GLY A 383 -1.20 17.30 -0.64
N THR A 384 -0.53 16.82 -1.69
CA THR A 384 -0.68 17.27 -3.08
C THR A 384 -0.97 16.08 -4.00
N GLY A 385 -1.46 16.29 -5.23
CA GLY A 385 -1.63 15.18 -6.18
C GLY A 385 -0.29 14.49 -6.48
N SER A 386 -0.29 13.16 -6.64
CA SER A 386 0.88 12.39 -7.05
C SER A 386 0.52 11.40 -8.15
N THR A 387 1.41 11.24 -9.12
CA THR A 387 1.27 10.27 -10.21
C THR A 387 2.48 9.36 -10.29
N THR A 388 2.28 8.14 -10.78
CA THR A 388 3.37 7.24 -11.11
C THR A 388 3.00 6.29 -12.24
N ASN A 389 3.91 6.13 -13.19
CA ASN A 389 3.84 5.11 -14.24
C ASN A 389 4.39 3.73 -13.81
N ARG A 390 4.79 3.54 -12.54
CA ARG A 390 5.28 2.24 -12.03
C ARG A 390 4.19 1.18 -12.16
N LEU A 391 4.55 0.03 -12.73
CA LEU A 391 3.79 -1.21 -12.53
C LEU A 391 4.11 -1.80 -11.16
N PHE A 392 3.26 -2.73 -10.71
CA PHE A 392 3.44 -3.45 -9.45
C PHE A 392 3.02 -4.90 -9.57
N SER A 393 3.46 -5.74 -8.63
CA SER A 393 3.05 -7.13 -8.51
C SER A 393 2.18 -7.36 -7.27
N ILE A 394 1.24 -8.30 -7.38
CA ILE A 394 0.45 -8.81 -6.24
C ILE A 394 0.76 -10.30 -6.05
N GLY A 395 1.30 -10.65 -4.88
CA GLY A 395 1.52 -12.06 -4.49
C GLY A 395 0.24 -12.73 -3.97
N THR A 396 0.32 -14.01 -3.64
CA THR A 396 -0.82 -14.79 -3.11
C THR A 396 -1.23 -14.37 -1.70
N GLY A 397 -0.34 -13.68 -0.96
CA GLY A 397 -0.71 -12.98 0.27
C GLY A 397 -1.66 -11.80 0.06
N GLY A 398 -1.94 -11.41 -1.20
CA GLY A 398 -2.73 -10.25 -1.54
C GLY A 398 -2.00 -8.93 -1.29
N GLY A 399 -2.74 -7.84 -1.16
CA GLY A 399 -2.21 -6.54 -0.81
C GLY A 399 -3.16 -5.42 -1.17
N GLY A 400 -2.72 -4.17 -0.98
CA GLY A 400 -3.59 -3.04 -1.30
C GLY A 400 -2.89 -1.71 -1.51
N ILE A 401 -3.66 -0.75 -2.01
CA ILE A 401 -3.28 0.65 -2.12
C ILE A 401 -4.33 1.48 -1.37
N ILE A 402 -3.86 2.34 -0.48
CA ILE A 402 -4.69 3.19 0.37
C ILE A 402 -4.44 4.65 -0.01
N ALA A 403 -5.44 5.34 -0.54
CA ALA A 403 -5.35 6.76 -0.90
C ALA A 403 -5.98 7.63 0.20
N ASP A 404 -5.15 8.10 1.13
CA ASP A 404 -5.51 8.97 2.26
C ASP A 404 -4.94 10.39 2.12
N GLY A 405 -4.49 10.77 0.92
CA GLY A 405 -4.07 12.13 0.63
C GLY A 405 -5.21 13.12 0.92
N THR A 406 -4.95 14.21 1.61
CA THR A 406 -6.01 15.12 2.09
C THR A 406 -6.69 15.89 0.97
N THR A 407 -5.94 16.33 -0.03
CA THR A 407 -6.46 17.06 -1.21
C THR A 407 -5.92 16.52 -2.54
N GLY A 408 -4.82 15.76 -2.49
CA GLY A 408 -4.15 15.22 -3.66
C GLY A 408 -4.62 13.83 -4.06
N ALA A 409 -5.11 13.70 -5.30
CA ALA A 409 -5.39 12.39 -5.88
C ALA A 409 -4.10 11.61 -6.17
N LEU A 410 -4.19 10.28 -6.03
CA LEU A 410 -3.14 9.33 -6.37
C LEU A 410 -3.47 8.63 -7.70
N SER A 411 -2.57 8.70 -8.67
CA SER A 411 -2.78 8.06 -9.99
C SER A 411 -1.65 7.09 -10.35
N PHE A 412 -2.00 5.82 -10.56
CA PHE A 412 -1.15 4.81 -11.18
C PHE A 412 -1.44 4.76 -12.68
N THR A 413 -0.59 5.43 -13.45
CA THR A 413 -0.73 5.62 -14.91
C THR A 413 0.01 4.57 -15.72
N GLY A 414 0.69 3.62 -15.06
CA GLY A 414 1.48 2.58 -15.71
C GLY A 414 0.61 1.71 -16.62
N GLY A 415 0.84 1.82 -17.93
CA GLY A 415 0.22 0.97 -18.94
C GLY A 415 0.78 -0.45 -18.88
N GLY A 416 -0.10 -1.45 -18.91
CA GLY A 416 0.28 -2.86 -18.80
C GLY A 416 -0.56 -3.60 -17.77
N THR A 417 -0.17 -4.84 -17.47
CA THR A 417 -0.81 -5.70 -16.47
C THR A 417 0.05 -5.75 -15.21
N ILE A 418 -0.58 -5.96 -14.06
CA ILE A 418 0.15 -6.31 -12.82
C ILE A 418 1.07 -7.51 -13.03
N GLY A 419 2.13 -7.57 -12.23
CA GLY A 419 2.93 -8.79 -12.07
C GLY A 419 2.38 -9.68 -10.95
N PHE A 420 2.98 -10.86 -10.83
CA PHE A 420 2.54 -11.87 -9.85
C PHE A 420 3.66 -12.34 -8.92
N ASN A 421 4.79 -11.62 -8.90
CA ASN A 421 5.97 -11.95 -8.08
C ASN A 421 6.44 -13.42 -8.20
N GLY A 422 6.30 -14.02 -9.40
CA GLY A 422 6.63 -15.43 -9.64
C GLY A 422 5.66 -16.45 -9.02
N GLN A 423 4.51 -16.03 -8.50
CA GLN A 423 3.56 -16.88 -7.75
C GLN A 423 2.26 -17.13 -8.53
N THR A 424 1.79 -18.38 -8.53
CA THR A 424 0.47 -18.80 -9.04
C THR A 424 -0.52 -18.99 -7.89
N GLY A 425 -1.82 -18.83 -8.17
CA GLY A 425 -2.90 -19.03 -7.20
C GLY A 425 -3.83 -17.82 -7.05
N ALA A 426 -4.85 -17.98 -6.21
CA ALA A 426 -5.81 -16.92 -5.94
C ALA A 426 -5.19 -15.79 -5.09
N ARG A 427 -5.70 -14.57 -5.26
CA ARG A 427 -5.25 -13.38 -4.51
C ARG A 427 -6.35 -12.33 -4.42
N VAL A 428 -6.26 -11.48 -3.40
CA VAL A 428 -7.18 -10.35 -3.21
C VAL A 428 -6.38 -9.06 -3.25
N PHE A 429 -6.84 -8.11 -4.06
CA PHE A 429 -6.30 -6.76 -4.12
C PHE A 429 -7.31 -5.76 -3.56
N THR A 430 -6.87 -4.90 -2.65
CA THR A 430 -7.73 -3.91 -1.98
C THR A 430 -7.35 -2.49 -2.37
N LEU A 431 -8.30 -1.76 -2.93
CA LEU A 431 -8.24 -0.30 -3.09
C LEU A 431 -9.00 0.35 -1.94
N SER A 432 -8.33 1.19 -1.16
CA SER A 432 -8.92 1.82 0.03
C SER A 432 -8.57 3.29 0.16
N GLY A 433 -8.92 3.88 1.29
CA GLY A 433 -8.60 5.25 1.67
C GLY A 433 -9.81 6.18 1.73
N THR A 434 -9.54 7.41 2.15
CA THR A 434 -10.52 8.45 2.42
C THR A 434 -10.54 9.56 1.36
N ASN A 435 -9.56 9.62 0.47
CA ASN A 435 -9.51 10.65 -0.56
C ASN A 435 -10.66 10.50 -1.56
N THR A 436 -11.49 11.54 -1.69
CA THR A 436 -12.65 11.59 -2.61
C THR A 436 -12.30 12.12 -4.00
N GLY A 437 -11.04 12.51 -4.22
CA GLY A 437 -10.53 12.93 -5.51
C GLY A 437 -10.50 11.78 -6.55
N THR A 438 -9.98 12.07 -7.73
CA THR A 438 -9.86 11.09 -8.82
C THR A 438 -8.65 10.19 -8.61
N ASN A 439 -8.67 9.30 -7.61
CA ASN A 439 -7.62 8.30 -7.48
C ASN A 439 -7.78 7.28 -8.59
N THR A 440 -6.75 7.05 -9.39
CA THR A 440 -6.88 6.29 -10.64
C THR A 440 -5.93 5.11 -10.66
N LEU A 441 -6.42 3.96 -11.11
CA LEU A 441 -5.65 2.78 -11.43
C LEU A 441 -5.88 2.43 -12.90
N THR A 442 -4.87 2.68 -13.75
CA THR A 442 -4.89 2.30 -15.16
C THR A 442 -4.30 0.91 -15.40
N THR A 443 -3.42 0.44 -14.50
CA THR A 443 -2.78 -0.87 -14.60
C THR A 443 -3.82 -1.99 -14.57
N ALA A 444 -3.82 -2.84 -15.60
CA ALA A 444 -4.77 -3.93 -15.74
C ALA A 444 -4.55 -4.97 -14.63
N LEU A 445 -5.67 -5.40 -14.04
CA LEU A 445 -5.69 -6.50 -13.09
C LEU A 445 -6.01 -7.78 -13.87
N ALA A 446 -5.33 -8.88 -13.54
CA ALA A 446 -5.48 -10.16 -14.25
C ALA A 446 -5.29 -11.35 -13.29
N ASP A 447 -5.61 -12.55 -13.76
CA ASP A 447 -5.44 -13.81 -13.04
C ASP A 447 -4.07 -14.44 -13.35
N ASN A 448 -3.58 -15.31 -12.45
CA ASN A 448 -2.37 -16.11 -12.69
C ASN A 448 -2.42 -17.44 -11.94
N GLY A 449 -2.86 -18.52 -12.59
CA GLY A 449 -3.05 -19.83 -11.97
C GLY A 449 -4.13 -19.88 -10.89
N GLY A 450 -4.91 -18.81 -10.74
CA GLY A 450 -6.02 -18.64 -9.79
C GLY A 450 -6.61 -17.23 -9.91
N GLN A 451 -7.81 -17.03 -9.36
CA GLN A 451 -8.56 -15.79 -9.51
C GLN A 451 -7.96 -14.63 -8.71
N THR A 452 -7.89 -13.46 -9.32
CA THR A 452 -7.68 -12.19 -8.62
C THR A 452 -9.04 -11.58 -8.30
N ALA A 453 -9.29 -11.24 -7.03
CA ALA A 453 -10.47 -10.49 -6.60
C ALA A 453 -10.10 -9.03 -6.28
N LEU A 454 -11.04 -8.12 -6.48
CA LEU A 454 -10.90 -6.70 -6.18
C LEU A 454 -11.86 -6.31 -5.05
N ILE A 455 -11.33 -5.70 -3.99
CA ILE A 455 -12.12 -5.05 -2.94
C ILE A 455 -11.90 -3.55 -3.05
N LYS A 456 -12.99 -2.78 -3.10
CA LYS A 456 -13.01 -1.34 -2.85
C LYS A 456 -13.55 -1.12 -1.43
N SER A 457 -12.69 -0.64 -0.54
CA SER A 457 -13.04 -0.28 0.84
C SER A 457 -12.77 1.21 1.10
N GLY A 458 -13.11 1.70 2.30
CA GLY A 458 -12.94 3.11 2.67
C GLY A 458 -13.91 4.06 1.95
N LEU A 459 -14.09 5.26 2.50
CA LEU A 459 -15.08 6.24 2.01
C LEU A 459 -14.64 6.97 0.73
N GLY A 460 -13.37 6.88 0.36
CA GLY A 460 -12.78 7.55 -0.80
C GLY A 460 -13.28 7.03 -2.14
N ARG A 461 -12.77 7.63 -3.21
CA ARG A 461 -13.09 7.30 -4.60
C ARG A 461 -11.89 6.70 -5.32
N TRP A 462 -12.15 5.62 -6.06
CA TRP A 462 -11.18 5.02 -6.99
C TRP A 462 -11.80 4.92 -8.38
N VAL A 463 -11.00 5.21 -9.41
CA VAL A 463 -11.34 5.11 -10.83
C VAL A 463 -10.49 4.01 -11.46
N LEU A 464 -11.14 3.01 -12.03
CA LEU A 464 -10.53 2.00 -12.88
C LEU A 464 -10.46 2.57 -14.30
N GLY A 465 -9.25 2.89 -14.76
CA GLY A 465 -9.01 3.55 -16.04
C GLY A 465 -8.60 2.60 -17.18
N GLY A 466 -8.43 1.31 -16.91
CA GLY A 466 -8.00 0.30 -17.88
C GLY A 466 -9.03 -0.81 -18.09
N SER A 467 -8.76 -1.70 -19.05
CA SER A 467 -9.50 -2.96 -19.17
C SER A 467 -8.91 -3.99 -18.21
N HIS A 468 -9.73 -4.49 -17.28
CA HIS A 468 -9.31 -5.44 -16.26
C HIS A 468 -9.89 -6.84 -16.56
N ALA A 469 -9.02 -7.84 -16.62
CA ALA A 469 -9.32 -9.21 -17.06
C ALA A 469 -9.33 -10.25 -15.92
N TYR A 470 -9.34 -9.80 -14.66
CA TYR A 470 -9.49 -10.69 -13.51
C TYR A 470 -10.89 -11.32 -13.46
N THR A 471 -11.00 -12.56 -12.98
CA THR A 471 -12.28 -13.29 -12.94
C THR A 471 -12.90 -13.41 -11.54
N GLY A 472 -12.15 -13.06 -10.50
CA GLY A 472 -12.65 -13.05 -9.12
C GLY A 472 -13.65 -11.92 -8.87
N THR A 473 -14.28 -11.95 -7.70
CA THR A 473 -15.31 -10.98 -7.30
C THR A 473 -14.78 -9.55 -7.27
N THR A 474 -15.58 -8.61 -7.75
CA THR A 474 -15.46 -7.18 -7.47
C THR A 474 -16.41 -6.83 -6.33
N GLN A 475 -15.87 -6.48 -5.16
CA GLN A 475 -16.67 -6.13 -3.98
C GLN A 475 -16.44 -4.67 -3.59
N ILE A 476 -17.52 -3.90 -3.47
CA ILE A 476 -17.49 -2.50 -3.07
C ILE A 476 -18.18 -2.42 -1.71
N GLU A 477 -17.37 -2.21 -0.68
CA GLU A 477 -17.84 -2.19 0.72
C GLU A 477 -18.33 -0.80 1.11
N ALA A 478 -17.60 0.23 0.67
CA ALA A 478 -17.88 1.64 0.96
C ALA A 478 -17.27 2.59 -0.08
N GLY A 479 -17.76 3.82 -0.08
CA GLY A 479 -17.29 4.87 -0.97
C GLY A 479 -17.61 4.57 -2.43
N ARG A 480 -16.80 5.10 -3.35
CA ARG A 480 -17.10 5.06 -4.79
C ARG A 480 -16.04 4.31 -5.59
N LEU A 481 -16.45 3.30 -6.35
CA LEU A 481 -15.67 2.73 -7.44
C LEU A 481 -16.24 3.25 -8.75
N THR A 482 -15.43 3.87 -9.59
CA THR A 482 -15.81 4.32 -10.92
C THR A 482 -15.14 3.46 -11.96
N ILE A 483 -15.91 2.91 -12.90
CA ILE A 483 -15.38 2.34 -14.13
C ILE A 483 -15.30 3.48 -15.14
N GLY A 484 -14.07 3.89 -15.48
CA GLY A 484 -13.82 4.97 -16.43
C GLY A 484 -14.29 4.65 -17.84
N ALA A 485 -14.34 5.66 -18.70
CA ALA A 485 -14.86 5.49 -20.06
C ALA A 485 -13.96 4.54 -20.86
N GLY A 486 -14.56 3.53 -21.50
CA GLY A 486 -13.84 2.44 -22.17
C GLY A 486 -13.07 1.47 -21.25
N ALA A 487 -13.13 1.67 -19.93
CA ALA A 487 -12.62 0.71 -18.95
C ALA A 487 -13.62 -0.44 -18.77
N SER A 488 -13.15 -1.59 -18.28
CA SER A 488 -14.02 -2.76 -18.11
C SER A 488 -13.60 -3.63 -16.93
N ILE A 489 -14.60 -4.24 -16.30
CA ILE A 489 -14.48 -5.35 -15.35
C ILE A 489 -15.28 -6.56 -15.83
N GLY A 490 -15.53 -6.67 -17.15
CA GLY A 490 -16.48 -7.63 -17.73
C GLY A 490 -16.12 -9.11 -17.53
N SER A 491 -14.89 -9.41 -17.11
CA SER A 491 -14.46 -10.77 -16.75
C SER A 491 -14.77 -11.13 -15.28
N SER A 492 -15.01 -10.14 -14.42
CA SER A 492 -15.39 -10.37 -13.02
C SER A 492 -16.75 -11.07 -12.96
N ARG A 493 -16.80 -12.25 -12.36
CA ARG A 493 -18.00 -13.09 -12.32
C ARG A 493 -19.08 -12.56 -11.39
N THR A 494 -18.68 -11.83 -10.36
CA THR A 494 -19.61 -11.30 -9.35
C THR A 494 -19.21 -9.88 -9.02
N VAL A 495 -20.18 -8.97 -9.05
CA VAL A 495 -20.05 -7.58 -8.65
C VAL A 495 -20.99 -7.34 -7.49
N VAL A 496 -20.42 -7.16 -6.29
CA VAL A 496 -21.15 -6.86 -5.06
C VAL A 496 -21.05 -5.37 -4.78
N VAL A 497 -22.16 -4.65 -4.87
CA VAL A 497 -22.24 -3.22 -4.57
C VAL A 497 -22.94 -3.06 -3.24
N GLY A 498 -22.19 -2.79 -2.18
CA GLY A 498 -22.70 -2.71 -0.81
C GLY A 498 -22.96 -4.09 -0.20
N THR A 499 -22.18 -4.44 0.81
CA THR A 499 -22.29 -5.72 1.54
C THR A 499 -23.35 -5.69 2.65
N ALA A 500 -23.85 -4.50 2.99
CA ALA A 500 -24.91 -4.29 3.97
C ALA A 500 -25.70 -3.03 3.64
N ALA A 501 -26.95 -2.96 4.11
CA ALA A 501 -27.78 -1.78 3.96
C ALA A 501 -27.10 -0.56 4.61
N GLY A 502 -27.10 0.57 3.91
CA GLY A 502 -26.50 1.82 4.42
C GLY A 502 -24.97 1.88 4.35
N SER A 503 -24.28 0.95 3.67
CA SER A 503 -22.81 0.97 3.57
C SER A 503 -22.24 2.17 2.79
N GLY A 504 -23.09 2.89 2.05
CA GLY A 504 -22.68 4.02 1.20
C GLY A 504 -21.82 3.60 0.00
N ALA A 505 -21.77 2.30 -0.32
CA ALA A 505 -21.06 1.79 -1.49
C ALA A 505 -21.74 2.20 -2.80
N ARG A 506 -20.95 2.74 -3.72
CA ARG A 506 -21.40 3.18 -5.04
C ARG A 506 -20.50 2.66 -6.15
N LEU A 507 -21.10 2.11 -7.20
CA LEU A 507 -20.47 1.77 -8.46
C LEU A 507 -20.92 2.77 -9.54
N ASP A 508 -19.99 3.60 -10.03
CA ASP A 508 -20.25 4.52 -11.11
C ASP A 508 -19.78 3.89 -12.43
N VAL A 509 -20.65 3.84 -13.42
CA VAL A 509 -20.32 3.38 -14.78
C VAL A 509 -20.39 4.59 -15.71
N THR A 510 -19.24 5.04 -16.24
CA THR A 510 -19.17 6.34 -16.95
C THR A 510 -19.47 6.25 -18.44
N ASP A 511 -19.53 5.05 -19.02
CA ASP A 511 -19.95 4.89 -20.42
C ASP A 511 -21.46 5.19 -20.57
N THR A 512 -21.84 5.75 -21.72
CA THR A 512 -23.25 6.05 -22.05
C THR A 512 -24.13 4.78 -22.11
N ALA A 513 -23.52 3.62 -22.33
CA ALA A 513 -24.14 2.33 -22.15
C ALA A 513 -23.14 1.37 -21.48
N TYR A 514 -23.50 0.83 -20.32
CA TYR A 514 -22.70 -0.17 -19.61
C TYR A 514 -23.45 -1.50 -19.57
N THR A 515 -22.78 -2.60 -19.92
CA THR A 515 -23.40 -3.93 -19.95
C THR A 515 -22.74 -4.86 -18.95
N PHE A 516 -23.52 -5.36 -18.00
CA PHE A 516 -23.17 -6.55 -17.24
C PHE A 516 -23.41 -7.78 -18.12
N THR A 517 -22.35 -8.54 -18.41
CA THR A 517 -22.42 -9.66 -19.36
C THR A 517 -23.18 -10.86 -18.79
N GLY A 518 -23.56 -11.81 -19.65
CA GLY A 518 -24.32 -13.00 -19.26
C GLY A 518 -23.66 -13.86 -18.17
N SER A 519 -22.34 -13.76 -18.02
CA SER A 519 -21.57 -14.49 -17.01
C SER A 519 -21.48 -13.77 -15.67
N GLN A 520 -21.98 -12.52 -15.57
CA GLN A 520 -21.85 -11.71 -14.36
C GLN A 520 -23.09 -11.82 -13.48
N THR A 521 -22.87 -11.75 -12.16
CA THR A 521 -23.91 -11.51 -11.17
C THR A 521 -23.70 -10.12 -10.57
N LEU A 522 -24.68 -9.24 -10.70
CA LEU A 522 -24.75 -7.97 -9.96
C LEU A 522 -25.61 -8.18 -8.72
N MET A 523 -25.07 -7.86 -7.55
CA MET A 523 -25.75 -8.04 -6.26
C MET A 523 -25.35 -7.00 -5.21
N GLY A 524 -25.90 -7.12 -4.00
CA GLY A 524 -25.63 -6.21 -2.88
C GLY A 524 -26.72 -5.14 -2.72
N SER A 525 -26.56 -4.29 -1.71
CA SER A 525 -27.57 -3.32 -1.26
C SER A 525 -27.13 -1.85 -1.40
N GLY A 526 -26.17 -1.59 -2.30
CA GLY A 526 -25.61 -0.28 -2.57
C GLY A 526 -26.24 0.40 -3.79
N THR A 527 -25.47 1.28 -4.42
CA THR A 527 -25.94 2.10 -5.54
C THR A 527 -25.09 1.89 -6.78
N VAL A 528 -25.69 1.56 -7.92
CA VAL A 528 -25.09 1.64 -9.25
C VAL A 528 -25.54 2.93 -9.91
N ALA A 529 -24.65 3.68 -10.55
CA ALA A 529 -25.02 4.97 -11.12
C ALA A 529 -24.34 5.28 -12.45
N GLY A 530 -24.99 6.11 -13.25
CA GLY A 530 -24.40 6.74 -14.42
C GLY A 530 -23.34 7.76 -14.03
N GLY A 531 -22.14 7.65 -14.59
CA GLY A 531 -20.97 8.41 -14.16
C GLY A 531 -20.66 9.69 -14.96
N GLY A 532 -21.44 10.06 -15.99
CA GLY A 532 -21.10 11.24 -16.80
C GLY A 532 -22.23 11.80 -17.67
N GLY A 533 -22.68 13.02 -17.34
CA GLY A 533 -23.15 14.10 -18.22
C GLY A 533 -24.20 13.86 -19.33
N GLY A 534 -24.64 12.62 -19.57
CA GLY A 534 -25.61 12.25 -20.60
C GLY A 534 -26.34 10.95 -20.22
N PRO A 535 -27.41 10.59 -20.96
CA PRO A 535 -28.25 9.47 -20.61
C PRO A 535 -27.43 8.18 -20.55
N THR A 536 -27.47 7.51 -19.40
CA THR A 536 -26.79 6.23 -19.20
C THR A 536 -27.83 5.12 -19.14
N THR A 537 -27.59 4.04 -19.87
CA THR A 537 -28.35 2.80 -19.71
C THR A 537 -27.43 1.71 -19.18
N VAL A 538 -27.82 1.10 -18.05
CA VAL A 538 -27.20 -0.11 -17.54
C VAL A 538 -27.98 -1.31 -18.02
N THR A 539 -27.36 -2.11 -18.89
CA THR A 539 -27.93 -3.35 -19.41
C THR A 539 -27.47 -4.53 -18.56
N ILE A 540 -28.41 -5.36 -18.10
CA ILE A 540 -28.12 -6.58 -17.34
C ILE A 540 -28.45 -7.81 -18.20
N ASN A 541 -27.42 -8.43 -18.79
CA ASN A 541 -27.55 -9.69 -19.52
C ASN A 541 -27.32 -10.92 -18.63
N GLY A 542 -26.72 -10.72 -17.46
CA GLY A 542 -26.46 -11.76 -16.46
C GLY A 542 -27.50 -11.80 -15.34
N LYS A 543 -27.07 -12.17 -14.14
CA LYS A 543 -27.93 -12.27 -12.96
C LYS A 543 -27.98 -10.93 -12.21
N LEU A 544 -29.19 -10.53 -11.79
CA LEU A 544 -29.42 -9.40 -10.88
C LEU A 544 -30.03 -9.94 -9.59
N SER A 545 -29.40 -9.69 -8.44
CA SER A 545 -29.86 -10.23 -7.15
C SER A 545 -29.62 -9.21 -6.05
N PRO A 546 -30.61 -8.35 -5.76
CA PRO A 546 -30.50 -7.35 -4.71
C PRO A 546 -30.11 -7.95 -3.34
N GLY A 547 -29.31 -7.20 -2.58
CA GLY A 547 -28.88 -7.56 -1.23
C GLY A 547 -27.86 -8.69 -1.11
N ASN A 548 -27.69 -9.16 0.13
CA ASN A 548 -27.27 -10.53 0.43
C ASN A 548 -28.49 -11.47 0.51
N SER A 549 -29.59 -11.04 -0.15
CA SER A 549 -30.99 -11.51 -0.10
C SER A 549 -31.55 -11.78 1.32
N PRO A 550 -32.62 -11.08 1.77
CA PRO A 550 -33.28 -9.97 1.09
C PRO A 550 -32.49 -8.64 1.15
N GLY A 551 -32.64 -7.75 0.15
CA GLY A 551 -32.07 -6.40 0.17
C GLY A 551 -32.60 -5.43 -0.91
N LEU A 552 -32.19 -4.16 -0.82
CA LEU A 552 -32.53 -3.13 -1.80
C LEU A 552 -31.29 -2.68 -2.57
N LEU A 553 -31.28 -2.84 -3.89
CA LEU A 553 -30.26 -2.30 -4.79
C LEU A 553 -30.81 -1.07 -5.51
N THR A 554 -30.03 0.02 -5.57
CA THR A 554 -30.44 1.27 -6.22
C THR A 554 -29.66 1.49 -7.51
N PHE A 555 -30.35 1.89 -8.56
CA PHE A 555 -29.81 2.46 -9.79
C PHE A 555 -30.10 3.97 -9.78
N ASP A 556 -29.06 4.76 -9.62
CA ASP A 556 -29.15 6.21 -9.43
C ASP A 556 -28.77 6.97 -10.70
N ASP A 557 -29.64 7.91 -11.11
CA ASP A 557 -29.46 8.74 -12.31
C ASP A 557 -29.09 7.91 -13.56
N THR A 558 -29.71 6.74 -13.71
CA THR A 558 -29.47 5.83 -14.84
C THR A 558 -30.75 5.08 -15.20
N SER A 559 -30.89 4.69 -16.47
CA SER A 559 -31.95 3.78 -16.91
C SER A 559 -31.45 2.34 -16.85
N VAL A 560 -32.35 1.39 -16.61
CA VAL A 560 -32.02 -0.04 -16.53
C VAL A 560 -32.70 -0.78 -17.67
N ALA A 561 -31.92 -1.57 -18.40
CA ALA A 561 -32.42 -2.53 -19.37
C ALA A 561 -32.14 -3.95 -18.90
N LEU A 562 -33.20 -4.71 -18.62
CA LEU A 562 -33.08 -6.14 -18.34
C LEU A 562 -32.97 -6.86 -19.69
N GLY A 563 -31.78 -7.42 -19.97
CA GLY A 563 -31.49 -8.07 -21.23
C GLY A 563 -32.29 -9.35 -21.43
N SER A 564 -32.43 -9.80 -22.69
CA SER A 564 -33.18 -11.01 -23.03
C SER A 564 -32.64 -12.29 -22.42
N THR A 565 -31.35 -12.32 -22.04
CA THR A 565 -30.71 -13.44 -21.34
C THR A 565 -30.61 -13.21 -19.83
N GLY A 566 -30.99 -12.02 -19.34
CA GLY A 566 -30.86 -11.65 -17.94
C GLY A 566 -31.81 -12.44 -17.05
N ASN A 567 -31.41 -12.63 -15.80
CA ASN A 567 -32.25 -13.23 -14.76
C ASN A 567 -32.28 -12.35 -13.52
N VAL A 568 -33.43 -11.77 -13.21
CA VAL A 568 -33.65 -11.04 -11.95
C VAL A 568 -34.14 -12.02 -10.90
N ILE A 569 -33.40 -12.18 -9.81
CA ILE A 569 -33.80 -13.03 -8.69
C ILE A 569 -34.30 -12.14 -7.55
N MET A 570 -35.51 -12.44 -7.07
CA MET A 570 -36.14 -11.73 -5.97
C MET A 570 -36.53 -12.73 -4.87
N GLU A 571 -35.93 -12.59 -3.70
CA GLU A 571 -36.30 -13.32 -2.49
C GLU A 571 -37.39 -12.57 -1.71
N ILE A 572 -38.38 -13.32 -1.21
CA ILE A 572 -39.51 -12.80 -0.43
C ILE A 572 -39.67 -13.67 0.82
N THR A 573 -39.31 -13.09 1.97
CA THR A 573 -39.36 -13.74 3.30
C THR A 573 -40.37 -13.07 4.23
N GLY A 574 -40.84 -11.87 3.90
CA GLY A 574 -41.79 -11.10 4.70
C GLY A 574 -42.25 -9.84 3.97
N SER A 575 -42.87 -8.89 4.68
CA SER A 575 -43.61 -7.79 4.06
C SER A 575 -42.86 -6.45 3.96
N ALA A 576 -41.68 -6.30 4.57
CA ALA A 576 -40.96 -5.02 4.52
C ALA A 576 -39.94 -4.98 3.37
N ARG A 577 -40.05 -3.93 2.54
CA ARG A 577 -39.23 -3.72 1.34
C ARG A 577 -37.75 -3.58 1.67
N GLY A 578 -36.90 -4.27 0.91
CA GLY A 578 -35.45 -4.15 1.02
C GLY A 578 -34.84 -4.74 2.30
N THR A 579 -35.67 -5.36 3.16
CA THR A 579 -35.22 -5.99 4.42
C THR A 579 -35.79 -7.39 4.57
N HIS A 580 -37.05 -7.59 4.19
CA HIS A 580 -37.69 -8.90 4.16
C HIS A 580 -38.00 -9.38 2.74
N TYR A 581 -37.94 -8.49 1.75
CA TYR A 581 -38.00 -8.89 0.35
C TYR A 581 -37.08 -8.04 -0.52
N ASP A 582 -36.57 -8.66 -1.58
CA ASP A 582 -35.67 -8.04 -2.55
C ASP A 582 -36.37 -6.94 -3.33
N ALA A 583 -35.66 -5.83 -3.52
CA ALA A 583 -36.20 -4.67 -4.18
C ALA A 583 -35.15 -3.95 -5.02
N ILE A 584 -35.64 -3.28 -6.05
CA ILE A 584 -34.83 -2.46 -6.95
C ILE A 584 -35.43 -1.07 -7.02
N ASP A 585 -34.62 -0.05 -6.76
CA ASP A 585 -34.96 1.36 -7.02
C ASP A 585 -34.21 1.83 -8.26
N ILE A 586 -34.90 2.55 -9.13
CA ILE A 586 -34.33 3.26 -10.28
C ILE A 586 -34.78 4.70 -10.14
N THR A 587 -33.89 5.57 -9.68
CA THR A 587 -34.25 6.97 -9.38
C THR A 587 -34.10 7.86 -10.61
N ALA A 588 -34.97 8.87 -10.74
CA ALA A 588 -34.77 9.95 -11.71
C ALA A 588 -33.42 10.61 -11.53
N GLY A 589 -32.91 11.06 -12.67
CA GLY A 589 -32.11 12.26 -12.73
C GLY A 589 -32.13 12.80 -14.16
N VAL A 590 -31.16 13.64 -14.50
CA VAL A 590 -31.07 14.20 -15.85
C VAL A 590 -30.68 13.14 -16.89
N ASN A 591 -30.18 11.98 -16.45
CA ASN A 591 -29.60 10.94 -17.29
C ASN A 591 -30.36 9.61 -17.26
N GLY A 592 -31.45 9.48 -16.49
CA GLY A 592 -32.06 8.17 -16.27
C GLY A 592 -33.43 8.14 -15.60
N GLY A 593 -33.78 6.97 -15.07
CA GLY A 593 -35.07 6.73 -14.40
C GLY A 593 -36.00 5.74 -15.11
N ALA A 594 -35.64 5.27 -16.31
CA ALA A 594 -36.47 4.33 -17.06
C ALA A 594 -36.11 2.85 -16.79
N LEU A 595 -37.12 1.99 -16.88
CA LEU A 595 -36.96 0.53 -16.83
C LEU A 595 -37.44 -0.11 -18.14
N THR A 596 -36.60 -0.95 -18.74
CA THR A 596 -37.00 -1.84 -19.83
C THR A 596 -36.95 -3.28 -19.33
N TYR A 597 -38.12 -3.94 -19.30
CA TYR A 597 -38.22 -5.35 -18.93
C TYR A 597 -37.78 -6.26 -20.07
N GLY A 598 -37.17 -7.38 -19.70
CA GLY A 598 -36.73 -8.47 -20.58
C GLY A 598 -36.23 -9.64 -19.74
N GLY A 599 -35.81 -10.72 -20.39
CA GLY A 599 -35.24 -11.87 -19.70
C GLY A 599 -36.22 -12.60 -18.77
N THR A 600 -35.69 -13.26 -17.74
CA THR A 600 -36.47 -14.02 -16.74
C THR A 600 -36.51 -13.27 -15.41
N MET A 601 -37.64 -13.35 -14.70
CA MET A 601 -37.69 -13.07 -13.26
C MET A 601 -37.89 -14.37 -12.48
N THR A 602 -37.00 -14.67 -11.55
CA THR A 602 -37.08 -15.80 -10.62
C THR A 602 -37.55 -15.32 -9.25
N LEU A 603 -38.68 -15.83 -8.77
CA LEU A 603 -39.25 -15.51 -7.45
C LEU A 603 -38.95 -16.64 -6.47
N ASN A 604 -38.31 -16.33 -5.35
CA ASN A 604 -38.06 -17.27 -4.25
C ASN A 604 -38.84 -16.86 -3.01
N PHE A 605 -39.89 -17.60 -2.68
CA PHE A 605 -40.64 -17.41 -1.45
C PHE A 605 -40.20 -18.41 -0.39
N THR A 606 -39.72 -17.94 0.77
CA THR A 606 -39.34 -18.83 1.88
C THR A 606 -40.49 -19.16 2.83
N GLN A 607 -41.63 -18.50 2.63
CA GLN A 607 -42.88 -18.73 3.36
C GLN A 607 -44.09 -18.44 2.47
N THR A 608 -45.27 -18.90 2.90
CA THR A 608 -46.54 -18.56 2.25
C THR A 608 -47.17 -17.30 2.87
N PHE A 609 -47.98 -16.62 2.08
CA PHE A 609 -48.71 -15.41 2.42
C PHE A 609 -50.19 -15.59 2.07
N SER A 610 -51.10 -15.17 2.97
CA SER A 610 -52.54 -15.18 2.70
C SER A 610 -52.97 -14.08 1.72
N SER A 611 -52.26 -12.96 1.76
CA SER A 611 -52.43 -11.81 0.88
C SER A 611 -51.21 -10.90 0.99
N GLY A 612 -50.90 -10.11 -0.02
CA GLY A 612 -49.83 -9.12 0.08
C GLY A 612 -49.58 -8.37 -1.21
N THR A 613 -48.98 -7.20 -1.09
CA THR A 613 -48.53 -6.38 -2.22
C THR A 613 -47.06 -6.08 -2.05
N PHE A 614 -46.24 -6.48 -3.03
CA PHE A 614 -44.79 -6.35 -3.01
C PHE A 614 -44.35 -5.46 -4.17
N ASN A 615 -43.86 -4.27 -3.84
CA ASN A 615 -43.29 -3.34 -4.80
C ASN A 615 -41.83 -3.74 -5.08
N LEU A 616 -41.64 -4.66 -6.02
CA LEU A 616 -40.35 -5.25 -6.38
C LEU A 616 -39.45 -4.25 -7.12
N PHE A 617 -40.04 -3.44 -7.99
CA PHE A 617 -39.36 -2.37 -8.72
C PHE A 617 -40.01 -1.03 -8.39
N LYS A 618 -39.21 0.03 -8.27
CA LYS A 618 -39.65 1.42 -8.27
C LYS A 618 -38.85 2.18 -9.34
N TYR A 619 -39.54 2.95 -10.17
CA TYR A 619 -38.93 3.77 -11.21
C TYR A 619 -39.76 5.01 -11.49
N GLU A 620 -39.25 5.87 -12.38
CA GLU A 620 -39.89 7.14 -12.69
C GLU A 620 -41.26 6.97 -13.33
N LEU A 621 -42.13 7.95 -13.05
CA LEU A 621 -43.52 7.93 -13.46
C LEU A 621 -43.64 7.73 -14.98
N ASP A 622 -44.36 6.67 -15.37
CA ASP A 622 -44.63 6.30 -16.77
C ASP A 622 -43.36 6.08 -17.63
N LYS A 623 -42.21 5.77 -17.02
CA LYS A 623 -40.94 5.50 -17.70
C LYS A 623 -40.63 4.00 -17.76
N THR A 624 -41.54 3.21 -18.31
CA THR A 624 -41.37 1.76 -18.47
C THR A 624 -41.68 1.28 -19.88
N SER A 625 -40.98 0.23 -20.33
CA SER A 625 -41.24 -0.45 -21.59
C SER A 625 -40.89 -1.95 -21.52
N GLY A 626 -41.34 -2.71 -22.52
CA GLY A 626 -41.09 -4.15 -22.61
C GLY A 626 -41.89 -4.98 -21.60
N THR A 627 -41.62 -6.29 -21.62
CA THR A 627 -42.14 -7.26 -20.65
C THR A 627 -41.09 -8.33 -20.40
N PHE A 628 -41.14 -9.00 -19.25
CA PHE A 628 -40.32 -10.19 -19.02
C PHE A 628 -40.59 -11.23 -20.12
N GLY A 629 -39.58 -11.98 -20.53
CA GLY A 629 -39.75 -13.16 -21.37
C GLY A 629 -40.40 -14.31 -20.60
N SER A 630 -40.14 -14.40 -19.29
CA SER A 630 -40.80 -15.33 -18.38
C SER A 630 -40.72 -14.88 -16.92
N ILE A 631 -41.67 -15.34 -16.11
CA ILE A 631 -41.58 -15.34 -14.66
C ILE A 631 -41.61 -16.79 -14.19
N VAL A 632 -40.77 -17.15 -13.25
CA VAL A 632 -40.67 -18.51 -12.71
C VAL A 632 -40.54 -18.47 -11.20
N PHE A 633 -40.91 -19.56 -10.54
CA PHE A 633 -40.54 -19.79 -9.15
C PHE A 633 -39.17 -20.45 -9.08
N ASP A 634 -38.37 -20.07 -8.08
CA ASP A 634 -37.21 -20.87 -7.69
C ASP A 634 -37.67 -22.28 -7.27
N PRO A 635 -36.93 -23.36 -7.59
CA PRO A 635 -37.31 -24.71 -7.19
C PRO A 635 -37.48 -24.92 -5.68
N ALA A 636 -36.81 -24.11 -4.85
CA ALA A 636 -36.94 -24.14 -3.38
C ALA A 636 -38.09 -23.25 -2.84
N SER A 637 -38.78 -22.52 -3.72
CA SER A 637 -39.90 -21.65 -3.35
C SER A 637 -41.05 -22.45 -2.74
N GLN A 638 -41.72 -21.88 -1.73
CA GLN A 638 -42.95 -22.43 -1.15
C GLN A 638 -44.15 -22.41 -2.12
N TYR A 639 -44.03 -21.67 -3.21
CA TYR A 639 -45.02 -21.63 -4.28
C TYR A 639 -44.49 -22.30 -5.55
N SER A 640 -45.41 -22.93 -6.27
CA SER A 640 -45.17 -23.58 -7.56
C SER A 640 -46.30 -23.30 -8.55
N GLY A 641 -46.02 -23.45 -9.84
CA GLY A 641 -46.99 -23.20 -10.91
C GLY A 641 -46.32 -22.59 -12.14
N THR A 642 -47.08 -22.45 -13.22
CA THR A 642 -46.61 -21.85 -14.47
C THR A 642 -47.22 -20.46 -14.62
N TRP A 643 -46.36 -19.45 -14.69
CA TRP A 643 -46.79 -18.08 -14.98
C TRP A 643 -47.22 -17.96 -16.43
N SER A 644 -48.34 -17.29 -16.66
CA SER A 644 -48.87 -16.95 -17.99
C SER A 644 -49.13 -15.46 -18.10
N LEU A 645 -48.81 -14.87 -19.24
CA LEU A 645 -49.12 -13.47 -19.53
C LEU A 645 -50.53 -13.36 -20.12
N VAL A 646 -51.43 -12.66 -19.42
CA VAL A 646 -52.81 -12.39 -19.86
C VAL A 646 -52.97 -10.88 -20.02
N GLY A 647 -52.98 -10.42 -21.27
CA GLY A 647 -52.84 -8.98 -21.55
C GLY A 647 -51.47 -8.49 -21.08
N ASP A 648 -51.45 -7.49 -20.19
CA ASP A 648 -50.23 -6.91 -19.61
C ASP A 648 -49.94 -7.38 -18.17
N VAL A 649 -50.64 -8.43 -17.71
CA VAL A 649 -50.54 -8.94 -16.35
C VAL A 649 -50.06 -10.39 -16.40
N TRP A 650 -48.96 -10.66 -15.71
CA TRP A 650 -48.51 -12.02 -15.46
C TRP A 650 -49.34 -12.63 -14.34
N GLN A 651 -49.86 -13.83 -14.52
CA GLN A 651 -50.72 -14.52 -13.56
C GLN A 651 -50.24 -15.94 -13.32
N VAL A 652 -50.38 -16.43 -12.09
CA VAL A 652 -50.18 -17.83 -11.72
C VAL A 652 -51.14 -18.23 -10.60
N THR A 653 -51.54 -19.49 -10.61
CA THR A 653 -52.25 -20.12 -9.50
C THR A 653 -51.37 -21.19 -8.88
N SER A 654 -51.14 -21.08 -7.58
CA SER A 654 -50.40 -22.06 -6.79
C SER A 654 -51.31 -22.62 -5.70
N GLY A 655 -51.78 -23.85 -5.89
CA GLY A 655 -52.86 -24.40 -5.07
C GLY A 655 -54.11 -23.52 -5.20
N THR A 656 -54.48 -22.84 -4.11
CA THR A 656 -55.63 -21.91 -4.05
C THR A 656 -55.22 -20.44 -4.12
N THR A 657 -53.92 -20.15 -4.04
CA THR A 657 -53.39 -18.78 -4.06
C THR A 657 -53.23 -18.30 -5.49
N VAL A 658 -53.77 -17.11 -5.79
CA VAL A 658 -53.57 -16.43 -7.07
C VAL A 658 -52.57 -15.31 -6.89
N MET A 659 -51.64 -15.19 -7.83
CA MET A 659 -50.67 -14.10 -7.87
C MET A 659 -50.70 -13.39 -9.20
N GLU A 660 -50.54 -12.07 -9.14
CA GLU A 660 -50.45 -11.20 -10.31
C GLU A 660 -49.19 -10.34 -10.24
N PHE A 661 -48.41 -10.29 -11.31
CA PHE A 661 -47.36 -9.30 -11.47
C PHE A 661 -47.74 -8.29 -12.56
N ARG A 662 -47.65 -7.01 -12.22
CA ARG A 662 -47.99 -5.87 -13.07
C ARG A 662 -46.75 -5.02 -13.30
N ASN A 663 -46.38 -4.84 -14.57
CA ASN A 663 -45.18 -4.11 -14.97
C ASN A 663 -45.28 -2.58 -14.80
N ASN A 664 -46.46 -2.02 -14.50
CA ASN A 664 -46.64 -0.57 -14.33
C ASN A 664 -47.83 -0.22 -13.44
N VAL A 665 -47.60 -0.09 -12.14
CA VAL A 665 -48.58 0.44 -11.19
C VAL A 665 -48.16 1.84 -10.76
N VAL A 666 -49.00 2.84 -11.03
CA VAL A 666 -48.73 4.24 -10.67
C VAL A 666 -49.29 4.54 -9.30
N GLU A 667 -48.42 4.85 -8.33
CA GLU A 667 -48.79 5.19 -6.96
C GLU A 667 -47.82 6.23 -6.38
N GLY A 668 -48.33 7.19 -5.60
CA GLY A 668 -47.49 8.13 -4.85
C GLY A 668 -46.48 8.95 -5.66
N GLY A 669 -46.73 9.16 -6.97
CA GLY A 669 -45.82 9.91 -7.85
C GLY A 669 -44.69 9.09 -8.49
N SER A 670 -44.68 7.76 -8.28
CA SER A 670 -43.76 6.83 -8.95
C SER A 670 -44.52 5.72 -9.66
N SER A 671 -43.81 4.97 -10.50
CA SER A 671 -44.30 3.72 -11.07
C SER A 671 -43.62 2.52 -10.40
N TYR A 672 -44.36 1.42 -10.28
CA TYR A 672 -43.89 0.19 -9.64
C TYR A 672 -44.12 -1.04 -10.51
N GLY A 673 -43.14 -1.95 -10.48
CA GLY A 673 -43.33 -3.35 -10.83
C GLY A 673 -43.83 -4.07 -9.58
N GLN A 674 -45.12 -4.42 -9.57
CA GLN A 674 -45.84 -4.83 -8.37
C GLN A 674 -46.30 -6.28 -8.48
N LEU A 675 -45.95 -7.09 -7.48
CA LEU A 675 -46.47 -8.43 -7.28
C LEU A 675 -47.59 -8.39 -6.23
N VAL A 676 -48.76 -8.93 -6.56
CA VAL A 676 -49.93 -9.00 -5.68
C VAL A 676 -50.28 -10.46 -5.44
N ILE A 677 -50.42 -10.84 -4.17
CA ILE A 677 -50.96 -12.12 -3.73
C ILE A 677 -52.38 -11.86 -3.27
N VAL A 678 -53.35 -12.50 -3.93
CA VAL A 678 -54.77 -12.33 -3.66
C VAL A 678 -55.25 -13.48 -2.78
N PRO A 679 -55.98 -13.20 -1.68
CA PRO A 679 -56.59 -14.24 -0.87
C PRO A 679 -57.66 -14.99 -1.67
N GLU A 680 -57.91 -16.26 -1.32
CA GLU A 680 -58.94 -17.07 -1.98
C GLU A 680 -60.26 -16.29 -2.09
N PRO A 681 -60.95 -16.33 -3.25
CA PRO A 681 -62.33 -15.89 -3.28
C PRO A 681 -63.11 -16.78 -2.32
N LEU A 682 -63.68 -16.21 -1.26
CA LEU A 682 -64.60 -16.92 -0.38
C LEU A 682 -65.62 -17.65 -1.27
N THR A 683 -65.68 -18.97 -1.16
CA THR A 683 -66.53 -19.83 -1.99
C THR A 683 -68.00 -19.54 -1.69
N LEU A 684 -68.56 -18.49 -2.31
CA LEU A 684 -69.98 -18.25 -2.40
C LEU A 684 -70.30 -17.80 -3.82
N GLY A 685 -70.69 -18.77 -4.66
CA GLY A 685 -71.40 -18.50 -5.91
C GLY A 685 -70.56 -18.64 -7.17
N LEU A 686 -70.66 -19.82 -7.77
CA LEU A 686 -70.26 -20.14 -9.13
C LEU A 686 -71.10 -19.33 -10.15
N LEU A 687 -70.77 -18.07 -10.45
CA LEU A 687 -71.16 -17.38 -11.71
C LEU A 687 -70.48 -16.00 -11.81
N GLY A 688 -69.55 -15.82 -12.75
CA GLY A 688 -69.09 -14.49 -13.18
C GLY A 688 -67.61 -14.15 -12.99
N ILE A 689 -66.69 -15.05 -13.36
CA ILE A 689 -65.30 -14.64 -13.63
C ILE A 689 -65.29 -13.95 -15.01
N GLY A 690 -65.69 -12.69 -15.05
CA GLY A 690 -65.76 -11.93 -16.31
C GLY A 690 -65.82 -10.41 -16.17
N SER A 691 -66.11 -9.87 -14.98
CA SER A 691 -66.34 -8.42 -14.86
C SER A 691 -66.25 -7.97 -13.41
N GLY A 692 -65.02 -7.76 -12.91
CA GLY A 692 -64.85 -7.50 -11.48
C GLY A 692 -63.60 -6.76 -11.01
N ILE A 693 -62.79 -6.14 -11.87
CA ILE A 693 -61.70 -5.24 -11.42
C ILE A 693 -61.59 -4.02 -12.34
N ALA A 694 -62.68 -3.24 -12.45
CA ALA A 694 -62.73 -1.96 -13.18
C ALA A 694 -63.04 -0.75 -12.28
N VAL A 695 -63.06 -0.91 -10.95
CA VAL A 695 -63.57 0.14 -10.04
C VAL A 695 -62.49 1.15 -9.60
N VAL A 696 -61.21 0.92 -9.88
CA VAL A 696 -60.14 1.89 -9.52
C VAL A 696 -59.81 2.87 -10.66
N GLY A 697 -60.19 2.58 -11.91
CA GLY A 697 -59.84 3.40 -13.09
C GLY A 697 -60.74 4.62 -13.40
N LEU A 698 -61.98 4.66 -12.89
CA LEU A 698 -62.98 5.63 -13.35
C LEU A 698 -62.95 7.01 -12.66
N ARG A 699 -62.07 7.24 -11.68
CA ARG A 699 -61.92 8.59 -11.06
C ARG A 699 -61.04 9.55 -11.86
N ARG A 700 -60.27 9.10 -12.87
CA ARG A 700 -59.34 9.98 -13.61
C ARG A 700 -59.91 10.59 -14.91
N LEU A 701 -61.01 10.07 -15.46
CA LEU A 701 -61.57 10.57 -16.73
C LEU A 701 -62.57 11.74 -16.59
N ARG A 702 -62.97 12.11 -15.36
CA ARG A 702 -63.89 13.25 -15.15
C ARG A 702 -63.22 14.61 -14.92
N ARG A 703 -61.88 14.69 -14.85
CA ARG A 703 -61.15 15.97 -14.70
C ARG A 703 -60.54 16.55 -15.98
N ARG A 704 -60.68 15.88 -17.13
CA ARG A 704 -60.17 16.38 -18.43
C ARG A 704 -61.23 16.97 -19.37
N LYS A 705 -62.50 17.09 -18.96
CA LYS A 705 -63.58 17.68 -19.79
C LYS A 705 -64.29 18.90 -19.21
N ALA A 706 -63.76 19.49 -18.15
CA ALA A 706 -64.25 20.76 -17.61
C ALA A 706 -63.08 21.73 -17.51
N ASN A 707 -62.71 22.33 -18.64
CA ASN A 707 -62.12 23.67 -18.78
C ASN A 707 -61.72 23.89 -20.24
N GLY A 708 -62.40 24.82 -20.92
CA GLY A 708 -61.91 25.42 -22.18
C GLY A 708 -62.84 25.33 -23.38
N ALA A 709 -64.09 25.79 -23.27
CA ALA A 709 -64.91 26.15 -24.43
C ALA A 709 -65.83 27.35 -24.09
N ASN A 710 -65.29 28.55 -24.25
CA ASN A 710 -65.99 29.84 -24.46
C ASN A 710 -64.88 30.90 -24.58
N GLY A 711 -64.78 31.81 -25.54
CA GLY A 711 -65.53 32.15 -26.73
C GLY A 711 -64.69 33.20 -27.48
N THR A 712 -64.97 33.38 -28.77
CA THR A 712 -64.22 34.17 -29.76
C THR A 712 -64.55 35.68 -29.79
N HIS A 713 -63.60 36.47 -30.34
CA HIS A 713 -63.70 37.81 -30.99
C HIS A 713 -63.91 39.05 -30.07
N THR A 714 -63.29 40.23 -30.22
CA THR A 714 -62.62 40.96 -31.32
C THR A 714 -61.60 42.02 -30.80
N SER A 715 -60.58 42.34 -31.63
CA SER A 715 -59.87 43.62 -31.85
C SER A 715 -59.44 44.52 -30.69
N GLU A 716 -58.14 44.83 -30.59
CA GLU A 716 -57.60 46.15 -30.98
C GLU A 716 -56.07 46.20 -30.90
N ASP A 717 -55.55 47.05 -31.77
CA ASP A 717 -54.17 47.43 -32.05
C ASP A 717 -53.56 48.25 -30.91
N THR A 718 -52.26 48.09 -30.63
CA THR A 718 -51.26 49.18 -30.41
C THR A 718 -49.99 48.71 -29.69
N ALA A 719 -48.89 49.13 -30.30
CA ALA A 719 -47.50 49.26 -29.87
C ALA A 719 -47.19 49.43 -28.35
N ASP A 720 -46.06 48.87 -27.91
CA ASP A 720 -44.77 49.58 -27.68
C ASP A 720 -43.95 49.03 -26.50
N ALA A 721 -42.63 49.05 -26.71
CA ALA A 721 -41.46 49.03 -25.81
C ALA A 721 -41.52 48.44 -24.38
N ALA A 722 -40.66 47.45 -24.11
CA ALA A 722 -39.37 47.59 -23.38
C ALA A 722 -38.66 46.24 -23.25
#